data_AF-A0A021X4R1-F1
#
_entry.id   AF-A0A021X4R1-F1
#
_cell.length_a   1.000
_cell.length_b   1.000
_cell.length_c   1.000
_cell.angle_alpha   90.00
_cell.angle_beta   90.00
_cell.angle_gamma   90.00
#
_symmetry.space_group_name_H-M   'P 1'
#
loop_
_entity.id
_entity.type
_entity.pdbx_description
1 polymer ?
#
loop_
_entity_poly.entity_id
_entity_poly.type
_entity_poly.pdbx_seq_one_letter_code
_entity_poly.pdbx_strand_id
1 'polypeptide(L)'
;MGRLFPASRRPVPTILQIEHAECGVACLATVLAWHGRHIGLDELRIRAGVSRDGTKASNLLRVARWAGLEARGLRAEPGELCDIEGPAILHWEFNHFVVLERIAGGVATIVDPAEGRRTISMRELAGSFTGVALTFRKGERFCPGGKRMSPLSSLGERLRGTRPALFSILAASLFLVVPGVVLPVLSRSFIDDILIGQQKDWLLPFCLLLFGVILFQAAVALFQQLLLMKLETRLAFLPTTRQLWHMLRLPISFYTQRHAGELASRLDANERLANLLSGELATHVFNLASIVAYAAIMLALDPVLAALLIAIQSVYALVLREAIRRQGINARQQVAAAGKLVAATIGPIRSLETVKASGLENETFRRWAGHQARLLGLRSDQGHIDAVLAAVPALMQALAGALVLGVGGLRVMDGAATPGTLIAFQALAVSFSAPIAGLLALAGQIQQVRADLERADDVMRAPAFAAAVEARAPKDCVIEAEDLSFGYSPLDPPLIEGLSLVLRPGSRIAIVGGSGSGKTTAGRLLAGLLEPWGGSLKLGGVDLMAIPAARRAALCGYVDQDIFLFEGTVHDNLTLWNDGVSEGTITQALADAAVLDDILSRKGRLFAAVDENGGNFSGGQRQRLEIARALGGNPQILILDEATSALDTVTEKKIGESLRRRGCSCIVIAHRIATVRDCDEIIVMKAGRVVERGNHAELLALKGEYASLVRENAP
;
A
#
# COMPACT_ATOMS: atom_id res chain seq x y z
N MET A 1 1.27 19.23 -43.50
CA MET A 1 -0.13 18.98 -43.11
C MET A 1 -0.15 17.79 -42.16
N GLY A 2 -0.28 18.05 -40.85
CA GLY A 2 -0.21 17.02 -39.81
C GLY A 2 -1.46 16.13 -39.82
N ARG A 3 -1.29 14.83 -40.03
CA ARG A 3 -2.36 13.84 -39.94
C ARG A 3 -2.77 13.66 -38.48
N LEU A 4 -4.07 13.76 -38.20
CA LEU A 4 -4.65 13.69 -36.87
C LEU A 4 -4.99 12.23 -36.55
N PHE A 5 -4.60 11.77 -35.35
CA PHE A 5 -5.12 10.54 -34.75
C PHE A 5 -6.66 10.58 -34.79
N PRO A 6 -7.38 9.51 -35.18
CA PRO A 6 -8.83 9.54 -35.22
C PRO A 6 -9.37 9.85 -33.82
N ALA A 7 -10.02 11.02 -33.69
CA ALA A 7 -10.50 11.53 -32.42
C ALA A 7 -11.62 10.63 -31.87
N SER A 8 -11.26 9.67 -31.02
CA SER A 8 -12.22 9.02 -30.13
C SER A 8 -12.93 10.11 -29.32
N ARG A 9 -14.26 10.24 -29.48
CA ARG A 9 -15.10 11.19 -28.71
C ARG A 9 -15.14 10.87 -27.21
N ARG A 10 -14.64 9.71 -26.78
CA ARG A 10 -14.70 9.24 -25.39
C ARG A 10 -13.32 9.36 -24.72
N PRO A 11 -13.17 10.13 -23.64
CA PRO A 11 -11.91 10.28 -22.93
C PRO A 11 -11.46 8.94 -22.32
N VAL A 12 -10.17 8.65 -22.39
CA VAL A 12 -9.55 7.47 -21.77
C VAL A 12 -9.59 7.62 -20.24
N PRO A 13 -10.17 6.67 -19.49
CA PRO A 13 -10.22 6.76 -18.03
C PRO A 13 -8.80 6.77 -17.45
N THR A 14 -8.61 7.41 -16.30
CA THR A 14 -7.33 7.33 -15.57
C THR A 14 -7.46 6.29 -14.45
N ILE A 15 -6.70 5.21 -14.56
CA ILE A 15 -6.48 4.24 -13.48
C ILE A 15 -5.02 4.36 -13.08
N LEU A 16 -4.79 4.70 -11.82
CA LEU A 16 -3.44 4.85 -11.29
C LEU A 16 -2.94 3.49 -10.80
N GLN A 17 -1.64 3.25 -10.93
CA GLN A 17 -1.01 2.09 -10.34
C GLN A 17 -1.05 2.18 -8.82
N ILE A 18 -1.23 1.04 -8.15
CA ILE A 18 -1.12 0.96 -6.70
C ILE A 18 0.34 0.69 -6.32
N GLU A 19 0.98 -0.23 -7.05
CA GLU A 19 2.39 -0.61 -6.87
C GLU A 19 3.26 -0.13 -8.03
N HIS A 20 4.56 0.08 -7.80
CA HIS A 20 5.49 0.51 -8.85
C HIS A 20 5.61 -0.49 -10.02
N ALA A 21 5.52 -1.78 -9.73
CA ALA A 21 5.61 -2.86 -10.72
C ALA A 21 4.34 -3.03 -11.59
N GLU A 22 3.26 -2.32 -11.27
CA GLU A 22 1.95 -2.51 -11.90
C GLU A 22 1.67 -1.60 -13.10
N CYS A 23 2.62 -0.78 -13.54
CA CYS A 23 2.40 0.20 -14.61
C CYS A 23 1.74 -0.41 -15.87
N GLY A 24 2.21 -1.58 -16.32
CA GLY A 24 1.67 -2.31 -17.46
C GLY A 24 0.23 -2.77 -17.27
N VAL A 25 -0.10 -3.34 -16.09
CA VAL A 25 -1.45 -3.82 -15.81
C VAL A 25 -2.43 -2.69 -15.52
N ALA A 26 -1.98 -1.58 -14.94
CA ALA A 26 -2.78 -0.36 -14.82
C ALA A 26 -3.11 0.26 -16.18
N CYS A 27 -2.16 0.23 -17.13
CA CYS A 27 -2.40 0.58 -18.52
C CYS A 27 -3.44 -0.35 -19.17
N LEU A 28 -3.31 -1.67 -18.97
CA LEU A 28 -4.27 -2.64 -19.50
C LEU A 28 -5.67 -2.46 -18.89
N ALA A 29 -5.77 -2.22 -17.58
CA ALA A 29 -7.03 -1.90 -16.90
C ALA A 29 -7.68 -0.65 -17.50
N THR A 30 -6.87 0.37 -17.80
CA THR A 30 -7.32 1.62 -18.43
C THR A 30 -7.93 1.37 -19.81
N VAL A 31 -7.25 0.58 -20.65
CA VAL A 31 -7.75 0.20 -21.98
C VAL A 31 -9.02 -0.65 -21.88
N LEU A 32 -9.05 -1.65 -20.99
CA LEU A 32 -10.24 -2.48 -20.75
C LEU A 32 -11.44 -1.62 -20.32
N ALA A 33 -11.23 -0.68 -19.39
CA ALA A 33 -12.25 0.23 -18.92
C ALA A 33 -12.76 1.16 -20.03
N TRP A 34 -11.90 1.60 -20.95
CA TRP A 34 -12.31 2.37 -22.13
C TRP A 34 -13.24 1.55 -23.05
N HIS A 35 -12.96 0.26 -23.25
CA HIS A 35 -13.81 -0.66 -24.00
C HIS A 35 -15.10 -1.09 -23.26
N GLY A 36 -15.22 -0.78 -21.96
CA GLY A 36 -16.40 -1.06 -21.14
C GLY A 36 -16.30 -2.30 -20.25
N ARG A 37 -15.09 -2.83 -20.02
CA ARG A 37 -14.84 -3.95 -19.09
C ARG A 37 -13.98 -3.49 -17.92
N HIS A 38 -14.51 -3.58 -16.70
CA HIS A 38 -13.80 -3.20 -15.48
C HIS A 38 -13.28 -4.45 -14.77
N ILE A 39 -11.96 -4.55 -14.63
CA ILE A 39 -11.28 -5.62 -13.89
C ILE A 39 -10.38 -4.94 -12.85
N GLY A 40 -10.37 -5.47 -11.62
CA GLY A 40 -9.53 -4.96 -10.54
C GLY A 40 -8.04 -5.15 -10.85
N LEU A 41 -7.20 -4.23 -10.36
CA LEU A 41 -5.75 -4.34 -10.50
C LEU A 41 -5.21 -5.59 -9.80
N ASP A 42 -5.84 -5.99 -8.70
CA ASP A 42 -5.55 -7.20 -7.94
C ASP A 42 -5.66 -8.48 -8.77
N GLU A 43 -6.77 -8.62 -9.51
CA GLU A 43 -6.97 -9.77 -10.40
C GLU A 43 -6.02 -9.72 -11.60
N LEU A 44 -5.87 -8.53 -12.21
CA LEU A 44 -5.00 -8.35 -13.37
C LEU A 44 -3.53 -8.64 -13.02
N ARG A 45 -3.06 -8.24 -11.83
CA ARG A 45 -1.70 -8.50 -11.33
C ARG A 45 -1.39 -9.99 -11.27
N ILE A 46 -2.30 -10.77 -10.67
CA ILE A 46 -2.15 -12.22 -10.55
C ILE A 46 -2.15 -12.86 -11.95
N ARG A 47 -3.11 -12.48 -12.81
CA ARG A 47 -3.22 -13.06 -14.15
C ARG A 47 -2.06 -12.68 -15.07
N ALA A 48 -1.51 -11.48 -14.93
CA ALA A 48 -0.37 -11.01 -15.72
C ALA A 48 0.97 -11.54 -15.21
N GLY A 49 0.99 -12.18 -14.03
CA GLY A 49 2.21 -12.67 -13.40
C GLY A 49 3.18 -11.54 -13.09
N VAL A 50 2.67 -10.42 -12.55
CA VAL A 50 3.52 -9.28 -12.15
C VAL A 50 4.52 -9.75 -11.10
N SER A 51 5.81 -9.55 -11.38
CA SER A 51 6.88 -9.78 -10.41
C SER A 51 7.33 -8.45 -9.78
N ARG A 52 8.31 -8.50 -8.89
CA ARG A 52 8.98 -7.31 -8.36
C ARG A 52 9.58 -6.42 -9.48
N ASP A 53 9.93 -7.01 -10.62
CA ASP A 53 10.56 -6.33 -11.75
C ASP A 53 9.55 -5.79 -12.78
N GLY A 54 8.24 -5.96 -12.53
CA GLY A 54 7.18 -5.48 -13.41
C GLY A 54 6.51 -6.56 -14.25
N THR A 55 6.02 -6.16 -15.43
CA THR A 55 5.24 -7.05 -16.33
C THR A 55 5.82 -7.05 -17.74
N LYS A 56 5.95 -8.24 -18.33
CA LYS A 56 6.32 -8.38 -19.75
C LYS A 56 5.17 -7.94 -20.67
N ALA A 57 5.49 -7.26 -21.77
CA ALA A 57 4.50 -6.87 -22.78
C ALA A 57 3.71 -8.08 -23.35
N SER A 58 4.37 -9.23 -23.49
CA SER A 58 3.74 -10.49 -23.92
C SER A 58 2.66 -10.97 -22.94
N ASN A 59 2.88 -10.80 -21.63
CA ASN A 59 1.91 -11.16 -20.61
C ASN A 59 0.68 -10.25 -20.67
N LEU A 60 0.88 -8.93 -20.87
CA LEU A 60 -0.22 -7.99 -21.08
C LEU A 60 -1.10 -8.39 -22.28
N LEU A 61 -0.48 -8.79 -23.40
CA LEU A 61 -1.21 -9.28 -24.57
C LEU A 61 -2.01 -10.56 -24.28
N ARG A 62 -1.44 -11.50 -23.50
CA ARG A 62 -2.15 -12.74 -23.10
C ARG A 62 -3.35 -12.44 -22.22
N VAL A 63 -3.20 -11.56 -21.23
CA VAL A 63 -4.30 -11.15 -20.34
C VAL A 63 -5.37 -10.37 -21.11
N ALA A 64 -4.98 -9.49 -22.04
CA ALA A 64 -5.91 -8.79 -22.91
C ALA A 64 -6.76 -9.75 -23.74
N ARG A 65 -6.14 -10.78 -24.34
CA ARG A 65 -6.84 -11.85 -25.09
C ARG A 65 -7.76 -12.67 -24.21
N TRP A 66 -7.32 -13.02 -23.00
CA TRP A 66 -8.18 -13.67 -22.01
C TRP A 66 -9.41 -12.80 -21.66
N ALA A 67 -9.23 -11.48 -21.56
CA ALA A 67 -10.31 -10.53 -21.35
C ALA A 67 -11.18 -10.27 -22.61
N GLY A 68 -10.94 -10.99 -23.71
CA GLY A 68 -11.72 -10.94 -24.94
C GLY A 68 -11.29 -9.87 -25.94
N LEU A 69 -10.18 -9.17 -25.71
CA LEU A 69 -9.63 -8.22 -26.68
C LEU A 69 -8.76 -8.93 -27.73
N GLU A 70 -8.85 -8.49 -28.99
CA GLU A 70 -7.82 -8.73 -29.97
C GLU A 70 -6.63 -7.82 -29.69
N ALA A 71 -5.50 -8.41 -29.27
CA ALA A 71 -4.32 -7.65 -28.83
C ALA A 71 -3.07 -8.02 -29.64
N ARG A 72 -2.39 -7.00 -30.19
CA ARG A 72 -1.17 -7.15 -31.00
C ARG A 72 -0.07 -6.20 -30.50
N GLY A 73 1.16 -6.71 -30.46
CA GLY A 73 2.36 -5.88 -30.28
C GLY A 73 2.91 -5.47 -31.63
N LEU A 74 3.25 -4.19 -31.76
CA LEU A 74 3.80 -3.58 -32.97
C LEU A 74 5.11 -2.90 -32.61
N ARG A 75 6.07 -2.98 -33.53
CA ARG A 75 7.23 -2.09 -33.52
C ARG A 75 6.86 -0.89 -34.39
N ALA A 76 6.95 0.31 -33.83
CA ALA A 76 6.54 1.54 -34.51
C ALA A 76 7.55 2.65 -34.25
N GLU A 77 7.72 3.55 -35.20
CA GLU A 77 8.42 4.82 -34.99
C GLU A 77 7.47 5.90 -34.42
N PRO A 78 7.98 6.94 -33.72
CA PRO A 78 7.16 8.00 -33.14
C PRO A 78 6.19 8.67 -34.15
N GLY A 79 6.58 8.76 -35.43
CA GLY A 79 5.74 9.33 -36.49
C GLY A 79 4.59 8.41 -36.94
N GLU A 80 4.76 7.09 -36.84
CA GLU A 80 3.79 6.07 -37.22
C GLU A 80 2.71 5.87 -36.17
N LEU A 81 2.94 6.35 -34.94
CA LEU A 81 1.94 6.27 -33.87
C LEU A 81 0.62 6.93 -34.27
N CYS A 82 0.65 7.97 -35.11
CA CYS A 82 -0.54 8.66 -35.61
C CYS A 82 -1.52 7.76 -36.38
N ASP A 83 -1.03 6.66 -36.96
CA ASP A 83 -1.82 5.72 -37.77
C ASP A 83 -2.43 4.58 -36.93
N ILE A 84 -2.11 4.51 -35.63
CA ILE A 84 -2.63 3.49 -34.73
C ILE A 84 -4.08 3.81 -34.32
N GLU A 85 -4.97 2.84 -34.42
CA GLU A 85 -6.35 2.99 -33.97
C GLU A 85 -6.51 2.77 -32.46
N GLY A 86 -7.23 3.68 -31.81
CA GLY A 86 -7.65 3.57 -30.40
C GLY A 86 -6.55 3.88 -29.38
N PRO A 87 -6.85 3.79 -28.08
CA PRO A 87 -5.82 3.95 -27.06
C PRO A 87 -4.83 2.78 -27.13
N ALA A 88 -3.55 3.11 -27.27
CA ALA A 88 -2.46 2.13 -27.36
C ALA A 88 -1.61 2.17 -26.09
N ILE A 89 -1.06 1.02 -25.66
CA ILE A 89 -0.09 1.00 -24.57
C ILE A 89 1.30 1.13 -25.18
N LEU A 90 2.06 2.13 -24.75
CA LEU A 90 3.43 2.35 -25.18
C LEU A 90 4.39 1.88 -24.09
N HIS A 91 5.46 1.19 -24.48
CA HIS A 91 6.59 0.94 -23.60
C HIS A 91 7.50 2.17 -23.55
N TRP A 92 7.79 2.63 -22.34
CA TRP A 92 8.29 3.96 -22.03
C TRP A 92 9.58 3.85 -21.21
N GLU A 93 10.64 4.57 -21.63
CA GLU A 93 11.92 4.67 -20.92
C GLU A 93 12.57 3.33 -20.51
N PHE A 94 12.25 2.26 -21.23
CA PHE A 94 12.71 0.88 -21.00
C PHE A 94 12.33 0.25 -19.65
N ASN A 95 11.51 0.92 -18.84
CA ASN A 95 11.14 0.46 -17.50
C ASN A 95 9.69 0.77 -17.11
N HIS A 96 8.89 1.37 -18.01
CA HIS A 96 7.54 1.83 -17.70
C HIS A 96 6.57 1.59 -18.86
N PHE A 97 5.27 1.68 -18.58
CA PHE A 97 4.22 1.63 -19.60
C PHE A 97 3.28 2.83 -19.43
N VAL A 98 2.83 3.40 -20.55
CA VAL A 98 1.86 4.51 -20.58
C VAL A 98 0.78 4.24 -21.63
N VAL A 99 -0.41 4.83 -21.47
CA VAL A 99 -1.47 4.74 -22.48
C VAL A 99 -1.46 5.99 -23.34
N LEU A 100 -1.30 5.84 -24.65
CA LEU A 100 -1.51 6.90 -25.63
C LEU A 100 -3.00 7.12 -25.84
N GLU A 101 -3.50 8.33 -25.57
CA GLU A 101 -4.91 8.69 -25.77
C GLU A 101 -5.15 9.35 -27.13
N ARG A 102 -4.30 10.30 -27.52
CA ARG A 102 -4.39 10.99 -28.82
C ARG A 102 -3.10 11.74 -29.16
N ILE A 103 -2.86 11.97 -30.44
CA ILE A 103 -1.84 12.90 -30.95
C ILE A 103 -2.55 13.95 -31.81
N ALA A 104 -2.44 15.23 -31.43
CA ALA A 104 -3.07 16.32 -32.17
C ALA A 104 -2.27 17.61 -32.00
N GLY A 105 -2.14 18.40 -33.07
CA GLY A 105 -1.51 19.74 -33.01
C GLY A 105 -0.05 19.73 -32.55
N GLY A 106 0.71 18.66 -32.83
CA GLY A 106 2.12 18.55 -32.44
C GLY A 106 2.35 18.20 -30.96
N VAL A 107 1.31 17.81 -30.24
CA VAL A 107 1.38 17.31 -28.86
C VAL A 107 0.69 15.95 -28.73
N ALA A 108 1.17 15.13 -27.81
CA ALA A 108 0.58 13.84 -27.47
C ALA A 108 -0.07 13.92 -26.08
N THR A 109 -1.32 13.45 -25.97
CA THR A 109 -1.98 13.22 -24.69
C THR A 109 -1.77 11.77 -24.29
N ILE A 110 -1.13 11.56 -23.13
CA ILE A 110 -0.89 10.25 -22.54
C ILE A 110 -1.59 10.15 -21.19
N VAL A 111 -1.94 8.93 -20.80
CA VAL A 111 -2.37 8.58 -19.46
C VAL A 111 -1.27 7.72 -18.85
N ASP A 112 -0.51 8.33 -17.95
CA ASP A 112 0.54 7.67 -17.18
C ASP A 112 -0.10 7.02 -15.94
N PRO A 113 0.09 5.71 -15.70
CA PRO A 113 -0.44 5.07 -14.50
C PRO A 113 0.21 5.61 -13.20
N ALA A 114 1.41 6.18 -13.25
CA ALA A 114 2.07 6.77 -12.08
C ALA A 114 1.64 8.23 -11.84
N GLU A 115 1.58 9.04 -12.90
CA GLU A 115 1.38 10.49 -12.80
C GLU A 115 -0.02 10.97 -13.21
N GLY A 116 -0.80 10.10 -13.86
CA GLY A 116 -2.12 10.42 -14.42
C GLY A 116 -2.04 10.98 -15.84
N ARG A 117 -3.09 11.68 -16.26
CA ARG A 117 -3.20 12.23 -17.62
C ARG A 117 -2.26 13.43 -17.81
N ARG A 118 -1.44 13.41 -18.86
CA ARG A 118 -0.46 14.45 -19.21
C ARG A 118 -0.51 14.78 -20.70
N THR A 119 -0.11 16.00 -21.05
CA THR A 119 0.11 16.42 -22.43
C THR A 119 1.58 16.73 -22.60
N ILE A 120 2.23 16.06 -23.53
CA ILE A 120 3.67 16.13 -23.76
C ILE A 120 3.98 16.56 -25.19
N SER A 121 5.16 17.14 -25.38
CA SER A 121 5.64 17.51 -26.72
C SER A 121 6.00 16.26 -27.53
N MET A 122 5.91 16.34 -28.86
CA MET A 122 6.36 15.22 -29.72
C MET A 122 7.87 14.92 -29.55
N ARG A 123 8.68 15.92 -29.17
CA ARG A 123 10.11 15.72 -28.89
C ARG A 123 10.32 14.84 -27.66
N GLU A 124 9.57 15.09 -26.60
CA GLU A 124 9.59 14.28 -25.38
C GLU A 124 9.08 12.86 -25.66
N LEU A 125 7.98 12.74 -26.41
CA LEU A 125 7.47 11.43 -26.83
C LEU A 125 8.53 10.62 -27.59
N ALA A 126 9.24 11.24 -28.54
CA ALA A 126 10.26 10.56 -29.32
C ALA A 126 11.48 10.14 -28.49
N GLY A 127 11.82 10.90 -27.44
CA GLY A 127 12.94 10.57 -26.54
C GLY A 127 12.63 9.44 -25.56
N SER A 128 11.37 9.32 -25.12
CA SER A 128 10.97 8.36 -24.10
C SER A 128 10.30 7.09 -24.67
N PHE A 129 9.74 7.12 -25.88
CA PHE A 129 9.14 5.95 -26.50
C PHE A 129 10.20 4.95 -26.98
N THR A 130 10.10 3.71 -26.53
CA THR A 130 11.10 2.65 -26.83
C THR A 130 10.91 1.96 -28.19
N GLY A 131 9.84 2.32 -28.93
CA GLY A 131 9.49 1.70 -30.20
C GLY A 131 8.53 0.52 -30.12
N VAL A 132 8.05 0.15 -28.93
CA VAL A 132 7.08 -0.96 -28.73
C VAL A 132 5.70 -0.41 -28.34
N ALA A 133 4.70 -0.65 -29.18
CA ALA A 133 3.30 -0.28 -28.96
C ALA A 133 2.40 -1.51 -28.93
N LEU A 134 1.42 -1.55 -28.02
CA LEU A 134 0.40 -2.58 -27.92
C LEU A 134 -0.94 -1.98 -28.33
N THR A 135 -1.63 -2.65 -29.24
CA THR A 135 -2.90 -2.21 -29.82
C THR A 135 -4.00 -3.20 -29.49
N PHE A 136 -5.22 -2.67 -29.34
CA PHE A 136 -6.35 -3.42 -28.81
C PHE A 136 -7.62 -3.14 -29.62
N ARG A 137 -8.32 -4.20 -30.01
CA ARG A 137 -9.65 -4.16 -30.60
C ARG A 137 -10.59 -5.10 -29.85
N LYS A 138 -11.90 -4.86 -29.91
CA LYS A 138 -12.88 -5.78 -29.34
C LYS A 138 -12.93 -7.05 -30.20
N GLY A 139 -12.58 -8.19 -29.63
CA GLY A 139 -12.79 -9.48 -30.29
C GLY A 139 -14.23 -9.96 -30.12
N GLU A 140 -14.59 -11.04 -30.81
CA GLU A 140 -15.94 -11.63 -30.77
C GLU A 140 -16.36 -12.08 -29.36
N ARG A 141 -15.40 -12.49 -28.52
CA ARG A 141 -15.64 -12.92 -27.13
C ARG A 141 -15.63 -11.78 -26.11
N PHE A 142 -15.55 -10.53 -26.56
CA PHE A 142 -15.51 -9.38 -25.65
C PHE A 142 -16.89 -9.09 -25.05
N CYS A 143 -17.05 -9.37 -23.76
CA CYS A 143 -18.24 -8.99 -23.01
C CYS A 143 -17.93 -7.75 -22.13
N PRO A 144 -18.63 -6.62 -22.34
CA PRO A 144 -18.65 -5.53 -21.36
C PRO A 144 -19.14 -6.06 -20.01
N GLY A 145 -18.55 -5.61 -18.92
CA GLY A 145 -18.87 -6.15 -17.60
C GLY A 145 -17.89 -5.70 -16.52
N GLY A 146 -18.20 -6.09 -15.28
CA GLY A 146 -17.49 -5.61 -14.09
C GLY A 146 -18.06 -4.30 -13.57
N LYS A 147 -18.03 -4.13 -12.25
CA LYS A 147 -18.49 -2.91 -11.59
C LYS A 147 -17.29 -2.05 -11.25
N ARG A 148 -17.36 -0.76 -11.60
CA ARG A 148 -16.43 0.22 -11.06
C ARG A 148 -16.63 0.25 -9.55
N MET A 149 -15.58 0.00 -8.77
CA MET A 149 -15.67 0.07 -7.32
C MET A 149 -16.17 1.47 -6.93
N SER A 150 -17.25 1.52 -6.14
CA SER A 150 -17.75 2.75 -5.57
C SER A 150 -17.07 2.98 -4.22
N PRO A 151 -16.27 4.05 -4.05
CA PRO A 151 -15.66 4.36 -2.75
C PRO A 151 -16.70 4.48 -1.63
N LEU A 152 -17.93 4.89 -1.98
CA LEU A 152 -19.07 5.04 -1.08
C LEU A 152 -19.53 3.72 -0.43
N SER A 153 -19.43 2.59 -1.12
CA SER A 153 -19.86 1.30 -0.55
C SER A 153 -18.85 0.80 0.50
N SER A 154 -17.55 0.84 0.19
CA SER A 154 -16.48 0.51 1.14
C SER A 154 -16.51 1.43 2.36
N LEU A 155 -16.81 2.71 2.14
CA LEU A 155 -16.97 3.68 3.23
C LEU A 155 -18.16 3.34 4.14
N GLY A 156 -19.30 2.96 3.54
CA GLY A 156 -20.49 2.56 4.29
C GLY A 156 -20.25 1.32 5.17
N GLU A 157 -19.42 0.38 4.71
CA GLU A 157 -19.01 -0.78 5.51
C GLU A 157 -18.09 -0.39 6.68
N ARG A 158 -17.14 0.52 6.46
CA ARG A 158 -16.24 1.01 7.52
C ARG A 158 -16.95 1.86 8.58
N LEU A 159 -17.99 2.60 8.18
CA LEU A 159 -18.85 3.38 9.08
C LEU A 159 -19.94 2.52 9.76
N ARG A 160 -20.01 1.22 9.45
CA ARG A 160 -20.97 0.31 10.06
C ARG A 160 -20.61 0.12 11.54
N GLY A 161 -21.50 0.56 12.43
CA GLY A 161 -21.31 0.51 13.89
C GLY A 161 -20.89 1.82 14.53
N THR A 162 -20.60 2.87 13.75
CA THR A 162 -20.37 4.25 14.24
C THR A 162 -21.57 5.17 14.04
N ARG A 163 -22.68 4.65 13.51
CA ARG A 163 -23.96 5.37 13.32
C ARG A 163 -24.42 6.22 14.51
N PRO A 164 -24.43 5.74 15.77
CA PRO A 164 -24.86 6.57 16.89
C PRO A 164 -23.91 7.74 17.15
N ALA A 165 -22.60 7.54 17.00
CA ALA A 165 -21.62 8.63 17.13
C ALA A 165 -21.80 9.68 16.02
N LEU A 166 -22.00 9.24 14.77
CA LEU A 166 -22.29 10.13 13.65
C LEU A 166 -23.59 10.92 13.86
N PHE A 167 -24.63 10.29 14.42
CA PHE A 167 -25.87 10.97 14.76
C PHE A 167 -25.67 12.01 15.87
N SER A 168 -24.92 11.68 16.92
CA SER A 168 -24.60 12.64 17.99
C SER A 168 -23.76 13.81 17.48
N ILE A 169 -22.83 13.58 16.55
CA ILE A 169 -22.05 14.64 15.89
C ILE A 169 -22.96 15.50 15.01
N LEU A 170 -23.86 14.90 14.23
CA LEU A 170 -24.86 15.63 13.45
C LEU A 170 -25.71 16.52 14.36
N ALA A 171 -26.22 15.98 15.46
CA ALA A 171 -27.02 16.70 16.42
C ALA A 171 -26.23 17.87 17.02
N ALA A 172 -25.00 17.64 17.49
CA ALA A 172 -24.14 18.70 18.02
C ALA A 172 -23.83 19.79 16.98
N SER A 173 -23.60 19.41 15.72
CA SER A 173 -23.38 20.34 14.60
C SER A 173 -24.62 21.21 14.36
N LEU A 174 -25.82 20.62 14.41
CA LEU A 174 -27.07 21.35 14.27
C LEU A 174 -27.33 22.28 15.48
N PHE A 175 -27.00 21.84 16.69
CA PHE A 175 -27.07 22.70 17.89
C PHE A 175 -26.12 23.89 17.81
N LEU A 176 -24.96 23.77 17.15
CA LEU A 176 -24.05 24.90 16.91
C LEU A 176 -24.60 25.95 15.93
N VAL A 177 -25.56 25.57 15.07
CA VAL A 177 -26.26 26.54 14.21
C VAL A 177 -27.04 27.54 15.06
N VAL A 178 -27.61 27.10 16.20
CA VAL A 178 -28.43 27.94 17.07
C VAL A 178 -27.65 29.16 17.59
N PRO A 179 -26.50 29.03 18.29
CA PRO A 179 -25.67 30.19 18.65
C PRO A 179 -25.24 31.02 17.44
N GLY A 180 -24.90 30.37 16.31
CA GLY A 180 -24.50 31.07 15.10
C GLY A 180 -25.59 31.97 14.50
N VAL A 181 -26.87 31.69 14.77
CA VAL A 181 -28.02 32.53 14.39
C VAL A 181 -28.39 33.51 15.51
N VAL A 182 -28.44 33.02 16.75
CA VAL A 182 -28.88 33.79 17.91
C VAL A 182 -27.94 34.95 18.18
N LEU A 183 -26.62 34.78 18.07
CA LEU A 183 -25.64 35.84 18.30
C LEU A 183 -25.87 37.06 17.37
N PRO A 184 -25.95 36.90 16.03
CA PRO A 184 -26.32 38.01 15.14
C PRO A 184 -27.65 38.68 15.48
N VAL A 185 -28.69 37.90 15.80
CA VAL A 185 -30.02 38.45 16.13
C VAL A 185 -29.99 39.24 17.44
N LEU A 186 -29.26 38.74 18.45
CA LEU A 186 -29.04 39.46 19.71
C LEU A 186 -28.23 40.74 19.47
N SER A 187 -27.22 40.72 18.60
CA SER A 187 -26.50 41.94 18.21
C SER A 187 -27.40 42.97 17.56
N ARG A 188 -28.37 42.55 16.71
CA ARG A 188 -29.38 43.45 16.15
C ARG A 188 -30.24 44.08 17.25
N SER A 189 -30.81 43.27 18.14
CA SER A 189 -31.69 43.77 19.21
C SER A 189 -30.93 44.68 20.18
N PHE A 190 -29.66 44.41 20.46
CA PHE A 190 -28.82 45.30 21.25
C PHE A 190 -28.68 46.69 20.62
N ILE A 191 -28.43 46.75 19.31
CA ILE A 191 -28.26 48.02 18.60
C ILE A 191 -29.60 48.77 18.51
N ASP A 192 -30.65 48.10 18.05
CA ASP A 192 -31.94 48.72 17.76
C ASP A 192 -32.70 49.09 19.05
N ASP A 193 -32.77 48.18 20.02
CA ASP A 193 -33.64 48.33 21.19
C ASP A 193 -32.90 48.92 22.42
N ILE A 194 -31.67 48.48 22.69
CA ILE A 194 -30.93 48.85 23.91
C ILE A 194 -30.10 50.13 23.70
N LEU A 195 -29.30 50.18 22.62
CA LEU A 195 -28.39 51.30 22.36
C LEU A 195 -29.14 52.52 21.81
N ILE A 196 -29.91 52.34 20.73
CA ILE A 196 -30.68 53.42 20.11
C ILE A 196 -31.93 53.74 20.95
N GLY A 197 -32.65 52.71 21.43
CA GLY A 197 -33.82 52.86 22.31
C GLY A 197 -33.52 53.27 23.76
N GLN A 198 -32.24 53.36 24.16
CA GLN A 198 -31.75 53.74 25.49
C GLN A 198 -32.33 52.96 26.69
N GLN A 199 -32.69 51.70 26.50
CA GLN A 199 -33.26 50.85 27.55
C GLN A 199 -32.19 50.26 28.49
N LYS A 200 -31.68 51.07 29.43
CA LYS A 200 -30.59 50.68 30.34
C LYS A 200 -30.92 49.49 31.25
N ASP A 201 -32.18 49.31 31.63
CA ASP A 201 -32.60 48.23 32.54
C ASP A 201 -32.43 46.83 31.94
N TRP A 202 -32.45 46.72 30.61
CA TRP A 202 -32.27 45.46 29.88
C TRP A 202 -30.80 45.09 29.61
N LEU A 203 -29.85 45.99 29.88
CA LEU A 203 -28.44 45.78 29.57
C LEU A 203 -27.83 44.58 30.31
N LEU A 204 -28.05 44.48 31.62
CA LEU A 204 -27.48 43.40 32.44
C LEU A 204 -28.11 42.03 32.10
N PRO A 205 -29.46 41.87 32.01
CA PRO A 205 -30.08 40.65 31.51
C PRO A 205 -29.58 40.23 30.12
N PHE A 206 -29.39 41.20 29.20
CA PHE A 206 -28.86 40.95 27.87
C PHE A 206 -27.43 40.41 27.89
N CYS A 207 -26.53 41.02 28.68
CA CYS A 207 -25.15 40.54 28.82
C CYS A 207 -25.10 39.13 29.42
N LEU A 208 -25.95 38.82 30.40
CA LEU A 208 -26.06 37.48 30.98
C LEU A 208 -26.57 36.45 29.95
N LEU A 209 -27.55 36.82 29.13
CA LEU A 209 -28.03 35.99 28.02
C LEU A 209 -26.93 35.74 26.99
N LEU A 210 -26.21 36.78 26.58
CA LEU A 210 -25.11 36.69 25.62
C LEU A 210 -23.99 35.76 26.15
N PHE A 211 -23.61 35.94 27.42
CA PHE A 211 -22.63 35.07 28.08
C PHE A 211 -23.12 33.61 28.15
N GLY A 212 -24.40 33.40 28.47
CA GLY A 212 -25.03 32.08 28.46
C GLY A 212 -25.00 31.40 27.08
N VAL A 213 -25.28 32.15 26.00
CA VAL A 213 -25.20 31.64 24.62
C VAL A 213 -23.77 31.29 24.23
N ILE A 214 -22.78 32.12 24.59
CA ILE A 214 -21.36 31.84 24.33
C ILE A 214 -20.90 30.60 25.11
N LEU A 215 -21.29 30.47 26.38
CA LEU A 215 -20.95 29.30 27.20
C LEU A 215 -21.60 28.02 26.64
N PHE A 216 -22.86 28.10 26.21
CA PHE A 216 -23.54 27.00 25.53
C PHE A 216 -22.83 26.63 24.22
N GLN A 217 -22.45 27.60 23.39
CA GLN A 217 -21.68 27.36 22.17
C GLN A 217 -20.35 26.64 22.48
N ALA A 218 -19.61 27.11 23.47
CA ALA A 218 -18.36 26.50 23.90
C ALA A 218 -18.56 25.06 24.41
N ALA A 219 -19.60 24.81 25.19
CA ALA A 219 -19.94 23.48 25.70
C ALA A 219 -20.31 22.51 24.58
N VAL A 220 -21.14 22.92 23.63
CA VAL A 220 -21.51 22.09 22.46
C VAL A 220 -20.30 21.86 21.56
N ALA A 221 -19.46 22.86 21.33
CA ALA A 221 -18.23 22.72 20.54
C ALA A 221 -17.25 21.74 21.19
N LEU A 222 -17.04 21.83 22.51
CA LEU A 222 -16.21 20.89 23.26
C LEU A 222 -16.79 19.47 23.20
N PHE A 223 -18.10 19.32 23.39
CA PHE A 223 -18.77 18.04 23.27
C PHE A 223 -18.61 17.42 21.87
N GLN A 224 -18.79 18.22 20.81
CA GLN A 224 -18.57 17.80 19.43
C GLN A 224 -17.12 17.35 19.21
N GLN A 225 -16.13 18.15 19.65
CA GLN A 225 -14.70 17.81 19.56
C GLN A 225 -14.37 16.49 20.24
N LEU A 226 -14.87 16.26 21.47
CA LEU A 226 -14.66 15.00 22.19
C LEU A 226 -15.30 13.80 21.48
N LEU A 227 -16.46 13.98 20.84
CA LEU A 227 -17.10 12.93 20.03
C LEU A 227 -16.31 12.64 18.76
N LEU A 228 -15.79 13.66 18.07
CA LEU A 228 -14.95 13.53 16.88
C LEU A 228 -13.67 12.76 17.22
N MET A 229 -12.98 13.11 18.31
CA MET A 229 -11.79 12.39 18.78
C MET A 229 -12.09 10.92 19.08
N LYS A 230 -13.20 10.61 19.77
CA LYS A 230 -13.61 9.22 20.03
C LYS A 230 -13.91 8.45 18.76
N LEU A 231 -14.54 9.10 17.77
CA LEU A 231 -14.83 8.51 16.47
C LEU A 231 -13.53 8.22 15.71
N GLU A 232 -12.59 9.16 15.70
CA GLU A 232 -11.27 9.04 15.08
C GLU A 232 -10.50 7.84 15.64
N THR A 233 -10.33 7.77 16.96
CA THR A 233 -9.60 6.65 17.60
C THR A 233 -10.21 5.30 17.22
N ARG A 234 -11.54 5.21 17.17
CA ARG A 234 -12.23 3.96 16.81
C ARG A 234 -12.06 3.60 15.34
N LEU A 235 -12.13 4.60 14.45
CA LEU A 235 -11.94 4.42 13.01
C LEU A 235 -10.48 4.16 12.62
N ALA A 236 -9.52 4.62 13.42
CA ALA A 236 -8.10 4.32 13.22
C ALA A 236 -7.74 2.92 13.77
N PHE A 237 -8.12 2.62 15.02
CA PHE A 237 -7.65 1.42 15.72
C PHE A 237 -8.19 0.11 15.13
N LEU A 238 -9.50 0.01 14.88
CA LEU A 238 -10.14 -1.24 14.46
C LEU A 238 -9.70 -1.70 13.06
N PRO A 239 -9.72 -0.84 12.01
CA PRO A 239 -9.27 -1.24 10.68
C PRO A 239 -7.77 -1.56 10.64
N THR A 240 -6.93 -0.76 11.29
CA THR A 240 -5.47 -0.99 11.31
C THR A 240 -5.12 -2.31 11.98
N THR A 241 -5.71 -2.61 13.15
CA THR A 241 -5.49 -3.90 13.83
C THR A 241 -5.99 -5.08 12.98
N ARG A 242 -7.17 -4.96 12.36
CA ARG A 242 -7.70 -6.01 11.48
C ARG A 242 -6.84 -6.23 10.24
N GLN A 243 -6.36 -5.16 9.62
CA GLN A 243 -5.52 -5.26 8.44
C GLN A 243 -4.17 -5.89 8.77
N LEU A 244 -3.51 -5.47 9.86
CA LEU A 244 -2.27 -6.10 10.32
C LEU A 244 -2.48 -7.59 10.60
N TRP A 245 -3.56 -7.94 11.31
CA TRP A 245 -3.90 -9.33 11.59
C TRP A 245 -4.14 -10.16 10.32
N HIS A 246 -4.84 -9.57 9.33
CA HIS A 246 -5.06 -10.21 8.04
C HIS A 246 -3.74 -10.40 7.27
N MET A 247 -2.88 -9.38 7.24
CA MET A 247 -1.57 -9.44 6.61
C MET A 247 -0.76 -10.63 7.16
N LEU A 248 -0.66 -10.78 8.48
CA LEU A 248 0.06 -11.89 9.11
C LEU A 248 -0.43 -13.30 8.71
N ARG A 249 -1.62 -13.41 8.07
CA ARG A 249 -2.23 -14.67 7.61
C ARG A 249 -2.22 -14.85 6.10
N LEU A 250 -1.72 -13.86 5.35
CA LEU A 250 -1.61 -13.95 3.90
C LEU A 250 -0.49 -14.91 3.48
N PRO A 251 -0.63 -15.58 2.32
CA PRO A 251 0.38 -16.49 1.81
C PRO A 251 1.69 -15.78 1.46
N ILE A 252 2.82 -16.49 1.52
CA ILE A 252 4.15 -15.93 1.21
C ILE A 252 4.23 -15.36 -0.21
N SER A 253 3.48 -15.93 -1.17
CA SER A 253 3.39 -15.41 -2.53
C SER A 253 2.97 -13.93 -2.58
N PHE A 254 2.09 -13.49 -1.66
CA PHE A 254 1.69 -12.08 -1.51
C PHE A 254 2.89 -11.17 -1.18
N TYR A 255 3.82 -11.64 -0.35
CA TYR A 255 5.00 -10.89 0.10
C TYR A 255 6.17 -10.97 -0.89
N THR A 256 6.30 -12.07 -1.61
CA THR A 256 7.36 -12.20 -2.64
C THR A 256 7.17 -11.21 -3.79
N GLN A 257 5.96 -10.72 -4.02
CA GLN A 257 5.66 -9.74 -5.08
C GLN A 257 5.71 -8.29 -4.60
N ARG A 258 5.79 -8.01 -3.29
CA ARG A 258 5.63 -6.66 -2.72
C ARG A 258 6.79 -6.24 -1.82
N HIS A 259 6.97 -4.93 -1.69
CA HIS A 259 7.97 -4.36 -0.78
C HIS A 259 7.36 -4.10 0.61
N ALA A 260 8.14 -4.37 1.66
CA ALA A 260 7.71 -4.17 3.05
C ALA A 260 7.32 -2.71 3.35
N GLY A 261 8.09 -1.73 2.86
CA GLY A 261 7.78 -0.32 3.04
C GLY A 261 6.47 0.12 2.36
N GLU A 262 6.13 -0.53 1.24
CA GLU A 262 4.86 -0.28 0.57
C GLU A 262 3.69 -0.83 1.39
N LEU A 263 3.82 -2.05 1.92
CA LEU A 263 2.82 -2.66 2.81
C LEU A 263 2.62 -1.84 4.09
N ALA A 264 3.69 -1.30 4.68
CA ALA A 264 3.61 -0.40 5.83
C ALA A 264 2.79 0.86 5.50
N SER A 265 3.03 1.48 4.33
CA SER A 265 2.27 2.68 3.92
C SER A 265 0.76 2.46 3.75
N ARG A 266 0.32 1.20 3.58
CA ARG A 266 -1.10 0.82 3.51
C ARG A 266 -1.76 0.76 4.89
N LEU A 267 -0.98 0.47 5.94
CA LEU A 267 -1.46 0.61 7.31
C LEU A 267 -1.67 2.08 7.65
N ASP A 268 -0.72 2.95 7.29
CA ASP A 268 -0.86 4.41 7.47
C ASP A 268 -2.05 4.98 6.69
N ALA A 269 -2.43 4.34 5.59
CA ALA A 269 -3.61 4.75 4.82
C ALA A 269 -4.90 4.65 5.65
N ASN A 270 -5.02 3.68 6.56
CA ASN A 270 -6.19 3.61 7.45
C ASN A 270 -6.24 4.78 8.43
N GLU A 271 -5.08 5.22 8.96
CA GLU A 271 -5.03 6.37 9.85
C GLU A 271 -5.40 7.66 9.12
N ARG A 272 -4.84 7.88 7.91
CA ARG A 272 -5.25 9.00 7.05
C ARG A 272 -6.75 8.97 6.75
N LEU A 273 -7.30 7.80 6.42
CA LEU A 273 -8.74 7.64 6.20
C LEU A 273 -9.55 7.93 7.46
N ALA A 274 -9.10 7.48 8.62
CA ALA A 274 -9.76 7.75 9.89
C ALA A 274 -9.85 9.26 10.14
N ASN A 275 -8.73 9.98 10.02
CA ASN A 275 -8.66 11.44 10.24
C ASN A 275 -9.60 12.21 9.29
N LEU A 276 -9.60 11.82 8.01
CA LEU A 276 -10.47 12.43 7.00
C LEU A 276 -11.96 12.14 7.26
N LEU A 277 -12.29 10.93 7.75
CA LEU A 277 -13.67 10.51 8.00
C LEU A 277 -14.25 11.02 9.32
N SER A 278 -13.44 11.04 10.38
CA SER A 278 -13.85 11.49 11.70
C SER A 278 -13.92 13.01 11.77
N GLY A 279 -12.93 13.73 11.23
CA GLY A 279 -12.83 15.18 11.36
C GLY A 279 -13.53 15.92 10.23
N GLU A 280 -12.90 15.93 9.06
CA GLU A 280 -13.25 16.85 7.97
C GLU A 280 -14.56 16.46 7.28
N LEU A 281 -14.74 15.19 6.88
CA LEU A 281 -15.95 14.73 6.20
C LEU A 281 -17.20 14.90 7.08
N ALA A 282 -17.12 14.48 8.34
CA ALA A 282 -18.26 14.60 9.26
C ALA A 282 -18.64 16.08 9.44
N THR A 283 -17.68 16.94 9.77
CA THR A 283 -17.93 18.37 10.01
C THR A 283 -18.46 19.06 8.75
N HIS A 284 -17.89 18.81 7.58
CA HIS A 284 -18.28 19.51 6.34
C HIS A 284 -19.61 19.03 5.77
N VAL A 285 -19.94 17.74 5.86
CA VAL A 285 -21.27 17.23 5.45
C VAL A 285 -22.37 17.88 6.28
N PHE A 286 -22.15 18.06 7.58
CA PHE A 286 -23.14 18.71 8.45
C PHE A 286 -23.19 20.23 8.29
N ASN A 287 -22.07 20.86 7.95
CA ASN A 287 -22.03 22.28 7.60
C ASN A 287 -22.87 22.65 6.37
N LEU A 288 -23.21 21.69 5.49
CA LEU A 288 -24.14 21.93 4.38
C LEU A 288 -25.53 22.35 4.88
N ALA A 289 -26.01 21.77 5.98
CA ALA A 289 -27.27 22.16 6.61
C ALA A 289 -27.21 23.59 7.16
N SER A 290 -26.07 23.97 7.76
CA SER A 290 -25.81 25.32 8.27
C SER A 290 -25.83 26.36 7.14
N ILE A 291 -25.24 26.07 5.98
CA ILE A 291 -25.27 26.95 4.80
C ILE A 291 -26.72 27.24 4.39
N VAL A 292 -27.57 26.21 4.29
CA VAL A 292 -28.98 26.35 3.92
C VAL A 292 -29.74 27.17 4.97
N ALA A 293 -29.51 26.90 6.26
CA ALA A 293 -30.15 27.62 7.35
C ALA A 293 -29.77 29.11 7.35
N TYR A 294 -28.49 29.44 7.24
CA TYR A 294 -28.03 30.82 7.17
C TYR A 294 -28.56 31.54 5.92
N ALA A 295 -28.55 30.89 4.75
CA ALA A 295 -29.12 31.45 3.53
C ALA A 295 -30.61 31.77 3.69
N ALA A 296 -31.40 30.86 4.28
CA ALA A 296 -32.83 31.08 4.52
C ALA A 296 -33.08 32.26 5.47
N ILE A 297 -32.31 32.38 6.56
CA ILE A 297 -32.43 33.48 7.52
C ILE A 297 -32.02 34.81 6.89
N MET A 298 -30.94 34.83 6.11
CA MET A 298 -30.52 36.02 5.39
C MET A 298 -31.57 36.48 4.38
N LEU A 299 -32.17 35.55 3.62
CA LEU A 299 -33.27 35.88 2.70
C LEU A 299 -34.51 36.43 3.42
N ALA A 300 -34.79 35.95 4.64
CA ALA A 300 -35.89 36.44 5.46
C ALA A 300 -35.63 37.84 6.07
N LEU A 301 -34.37 38.18 6.36
CA LEU A 301 -33.98 39.48 6.89
C LEU A 301 -33.98 40.57 5.81
N ASP A 302 -33.24 40.33 4.71
CA ASP A 302 -33.22 41.24 3.56
C ASP A 302 -32.86 40.46 2.28
N PRO A 303 -33.80 40.29 1.33
CA PRO A 303 -33.57 39.47 0.15
C PRO A 303 -32.55 40.07 -0.81
N VAL A 304 -32.36 41.39 -0.82
CA VAL A 304 -31.42 42.07 -1.73
C VAL A 304 -29.99 41.84 -1.25
N LEU A 305 -29.72 42.05 0.04
CA LEU A 305 -28.40 41.80 0.63
C LEU A 305 -28.05 40.30 0.58
N ALA A 306 -29.02 39.42 0.82
CA ALA A 306 -28.83 37.98 0.73
C ALA A 306 -28.47 37.52 -0.70
N ALA A 307 -29.20 37.99 -1.72
CA ALA A 307 -28.92 37.65 -3.12
C ALA A 307 -27.51 38.09 -3.55
N LEU A 308 -27.09 39.29 -3.12
CA LEU A 308 -25.76 39.82 -3.40
C LEU A 308 -24.65 38.94 -2.78
N LEU A 309 -24.81 38.55 -1.51
CA LEU A 309 -23.86 37.68 -0.81
C LEU A 309 -23.80 36.28 -1.46
N ILE A 310 -24.94 35.69 -1.79
CA ILE A 310 -25.00 34.39 -2.48
C ILE A 310 -24.30 34.47 -3.85
N ALA A 311 -24.46 35.57 -4.59
CA ALA A 311 -23.79 35.76 -5.88
C ALA A 311 -22.26 35.81 -5.73
N ILE A 312 -21.74 36.59 -4.77
CA ILE A 312 -20.29 36.66 -4.47
C ILE A 312 -19.76 35.28 -4.09
N GLN A 313 -20.47 34.55 -3.23
CA GLN A 313 -20.03 33.22 -2.81
C GLN A 313 -20.10 32.18 -3.93
N SER A 314 -21.01 32.35 -4.89
CA SER A 314 -21.07 31.51 -6.10
C SER A 314 -19.86 31.74 -7.01
N VAL A 315 -19.44 33.00 -7.17
CA VAL A 315 -18.21 33.35 -7.91
C VAL A 315 -16.98 32.78 -7.20
N TYR A 316 -16.91 32.91 -5.87
CA TYR A 316 -15.85 32.32 -5.05
C TYR A 316 -15.73 30.81 -5.26
N ALA A 317 -16.85 30.07 -5.21
CA ALA A 317 -16.86 28.63 -5.44
C ALA A 317 -16.35 28.24 -6.85
N LEU A 318 -16.64 29.05 -7.88
CA LEU A 318 -16.16 28.82 -9.24
C LEU A 318 -14.64 29.01 -9.37
N VAL A 319 -14.10 30.07 -8.75
CA VAL A 319 -12.65 30.34 -8.75
C VAL A 319 -11.89 29.20 -8.07
N LEU A 320 -12.39 28.73 -6.93
CA LEU A 320 -11.73 27.64 -6.19
C LEU A 320 -11.79 26.30 -6.89
N ARG A 321 -12.82 26.02 -7.70
CA ARG A 321 -12.91 24.79 -8.48
C ARG A 321 -11.67 24.57 -9.37
N GLU A 322 -11.16 25.63 -10.00
CA GLU A 322 -9.96 25.53 -10.84
C GLU A 322 -8.68 25.36 -10.00
N ALA A 323 -8.58 26.06 -8.87
CA ALA A 323 -7.46 25.93 -7.95
C ALA A 323 -7.35 24.50 -7.37
N ILE A 324 -8.47 23.91 -6.94
CA ILE A 324 -8.55 22.54 -6.43
C ILE A 324 -8.14 21.53 -7.52
N ARG A 325 -8.56 21.75 -8.77
CA ARG A 325 -8.17 20.89 -9.89
C ARG A 325 -6.65 20.88 -10.09
N ARG A 326 -6.01 22.05 -10.00
CA ARG A 326 -4.55 22.19 -10.12
C ARG A 326 -3.80 21.60 -8.93
N GLN A 327 -4.29 21.85 -7.70
CA GLN A 327 -3.76 21.25 -6.48
C GLN A 327 -3.76 19.71 -6.57
N GLY A 328 -4.84 19.10 -7.07
CA GLY A 328 -4.91 17.65 -7.22
C GLY A 328 -3.88 17.06 -8.19
N ILE A 329 -3.44 17.82 -9.21
CA ILE A 329 -2.38 17.41 -10.13
C ILE A 329 -1.00 17.55 -9.47
N ASN A 330 -0.73 18.71 -8.88
CA ASN A 330 0.55 19.00 -8.21
C ASN A 330 0.81 18.07 -7.03
N ALA A 331 -0.22 17.78 -6.21
CA ALA A 331 -0.11 16.85 -5.09
C ALA A 331 0.38 15.45 -5.53
N ARG A 332 -0.06 14.95 -6.68
CA ARG A 332 0.40 13.65 -7.21
C ARG A 332 1.86 13.69 -7.61
N GLN A 333 2.29 14.77 -8.29
CA GLN A 333 3.69 14.94 -8.68
C GLN A 333 4.60 15.05 -7.45
N GLN A 334 4.14 15.69 -6.38
CA GLN A 334 4.88 15.76 -5.12
C GLN A 334 5.06 14.39 -4.47
N VAL A 335 4.02 13.56 -4.40
CA VAL A 335 4.13 12.19 -3.85
C VAL A 335 5.15 11.38 -4.65
N ALA A 336 5.10 11.43 -5.98
CA ALA A 336 6.06 10.74 -6.85
C ALA A 336 7.51 11.26 -6.66
N ALA A 337 7.70 12.57 -6.58
CA ALA A 337 9.01 13.18 -6.37
C ALA A 337 9.57 12.88 -4.96
N ALA A 338 8.70 12.84 -3.94
CA ALA A 338 9.07 12.46 -2.58
C ALA A 338 9.53 11.01 -2.52
N GLY A 339 8.84 10.08 -3.19
CA GLY A 339 9.28 8.68 -3.30
C GLY A 339 10.68 8.55 -3.92
N LYS A 340 10.96 9.29 -5.00
CA LYS A 340 12.30 9.33 -5.63
C LYS A 340 13.38 9.87 -4.69
N LEU A 341 13.07 10.90 -3.91
CA LEU A 341 13.98 11.44 -2.91
C LEU A 341 14.29 10.43 -1.80
N VAL A 342 13.26 9.72 -1.30
CA VAL A 342 13.43 8.66 -0.30
C VAL A 342 14.34 7.55 -0.84
N ALA A 343 14.10 7.09 -2.08
CA ALA A 343 14.97 6.11 -2.73
C ALA A 343 16.42 6.61 -2.89
N ALA A 344 16.60 7.85 -3.33
CA ALA A 344 17.91 8.50 -3.46
C ALA A 344 18.61 8.75 -2.10
N THR A 345 17.88 8.65 -0.99
CA THR A 345 18.43 8.75 0.37
C THR A 345 18.81 7.35 0.89
N ILE A 346 17.89 6.39 0.83
CA ILE A 346 18.09 5.04 1.38
C ILE A 346 19.17 4.27 0.61
N GLY A 347 19.18 4.35 -0.73
CA GLY A 347 20.10 3.58 -1.58
C GLY A 347 21.56 3.81 -1.19
N PRO A 348 22.06 5.05 -1.24
CA PRO A 348 23.41 5.40 -0.82
C PRO A 348 23.76 5.05 0.62
N ILE A 349 22.82 5.20 1.56
CA ILE A 349 23.06 4.90 2.97
C ILE A 349 23.24 3.38 3.16
N ARG A 350 22.41 2.57 2.51
CA ARG A 350 22.56 1.10 2.54
C ARG A 350 23.85 0.63 1.87
N SER A 351 24.33 1.35 0.86
CA SER A 351 25.58 1.05 0.16
C SER A 351 26.71 1.99 0.55
N LEU A 352 26.73 2.52 1.78
CA LEU A 352 27.64 3.59 2.16
C LEU A 352 29.11 3.15 2.05
N GLU A 353 29.41 1.91 2.42
CA GLU A 353 30.74 1.31 2.25
C GLU A 353 31.19 1.33 0.79
N THR A 354 30.30 0.95 -0.14
CA THR A 354 30.58 0.98 -1.59
C THR A 354 30.80 2.41 -2.08
N VAL A 355 29.97 3.36 -1.65
CA VAL A 355 30.11 4.78 -2.02
C VAL A 355 31.45 5.32 -1.54
N LYS A 356 31.87 4.99 -0.31
CA LYS A 356 33.17 5.35 0.27
C LYS A 356 34.34 4.70 -0.46
N ALA A 357 34.27 3.39 -0.71
CA ALA A 357 35.30 2.66 -1.43
C ALA A 357 35.49 3.18 -2.87
N SER A 358 34.42 3.70 -3.48
CA SER A 358 34.43 4.21 -4.86
C SER A 358 34.71 5.71 -4.98
N GLY A 359 34.78 6.45 -3.87
CA GLY A 359 34.95 7.91 -3.87
C GLY A 359 33.81 8.69 -4.57
N LEU A 360 32.58 8.15 -4.52
CA LEU A 360 31.43 8.67 -5.27
C LEU A 360 30.53 9.62 -4.45
N GLU A 361 30.98 10.14 -3.31
CA GLU A 361 30.15 10.97 -2.43
C GLU A 361 29.59 12.21 -3.15
N ASN A 362 30.42 12.90 -3.94
CA ASN A 362 30.03 14.12 -4.65
C ASN A 362 29.00 13.87 -5.76
N GLU A 363 29.11 12.75 -6.48
CA GLU A 363 28.15 12.37 -7.52
C GLU A 363 26.81 11.97 -6.88
N THR A 364 26.88 11.19 -5.81
CA THR A 364 25.72 10.74 -5.05
C THR A 364 24.96 11.91 -4.44
N PHE A 365 25.67 12.86 -3.81
CA PHE A 365 25.10 14.08 -3.26
C PHE A 365 24.46 14.96 -4.35
N ARG A 366 25.11 15.12 -5.51
CA ARG A 366 24.53 15.89 -6.63
C ARG A 366 23.20 15.30 -7.12
N ARG A 367 23.11 13.98 -7.25
CA ARG A 367 21.85 13.30 -7.63
C ARG A 367 20.76 13.51 -6.58
N TRP A 368 21.09 13.31 -5.30
CA TRP A 368 20.18 13.57 -4.18
C TRP A 368 19.69 15.02 -4.17
N ALA A 369 20.60 15.99 -4.30
CA ALA A 369 20.28 17.41 -4.33
C ALA A 369 19.36 17.77 -5.52
N GLY A 370 19.53 17.14 -6.69
CA GLY A 370 18.63 17.30 -7.83
C GLY A 370 17.20 16.82 -7.54
N HIS A 371 17.04 15.67 -6.87
CA HIS A 371 15.72 15.19 -6.42
C HIS A 371 15.09 16.11 -5.37
N GLN A 372 15.89 16.59 -4.42
CA GLN A 372 15.46 17.56 -3.41
C GLN A 372 14.99 18.86 -4.05
N ALA A 373 15.77 19.42 -5.00
CA ALA A 373 15.42 20.64 -5.72
C ALA A 373 14.12 20.48 -6.52
N ARG A 374 13.92 19.34 -7.20
CA ARG A 374 12.65 19.06 -7.91
C ARG A 374 11.46 19.01 -6.96
N LEU A 375 11.58 18.33 -5.82
CA LEU A 375 10.50 18.28 -4.83
C LEU A 375 10.20 19.66 -4.24
N LEU A 376 11.24 20.46 -3.95
CA LEU A 376 11.08 21.83 -3.48
C LEU A 376 10.43 22.73 -4.54
N GLY A 377 10.77 22.59 -5.82
CA GLY A 377 10.11 23.30 -6.91
C GLY A 377 8.61 23.00 -6.96
N LEU A 378 8.23 21.72 -6.91
CA LEU A 378 6.82 21.31 -6.87
C LEU A 378 6.09 21.79 -5.60
N ARG A 379 6.79 21.87 -4.46
CA ARG A 379 6.24 22.45 -3.22
C ARG A 379 6.07 23.96 -3.33
N SER A 380 6.99 24.66 -4.00
CA SER A 380 6.85 26.10 -4.26
C SER A 380 5.66 26.38 -5.18
N ASP A 381 5.52 25.60 -6.26
CA ASP A 381 4.38 25.73 -7.18
C ASP A 381 3.05 25.47 -6.48
N GLN A 382 3.00 24.48 -5.59
CA GLN A 382 1.85 24.24 -4.72
C GLN A 382 1.64 25.39 -3.73
N GLY A 383 2.70 25.93 -3.13
CA GLY A 383 2.63 27.06 -2.22
C GLY A 383 2.03 28.31 -2.86
N HIS A 384 2.27 28.55 -4.15
CA HIS A 384 1.58 29.61 -4.89
C HIS A 384 0.07 29.36 -5.00
N ILE A 385 -0.34 28.12 -5.25
CA ILE A 385 -1.77 27.74 -5.27
C ILE A 385 -2.36 27.91 -3.86
N ASP A 386 -1.67 27.43 -2.83
CA ASP A 386 -2.11 27.53 -1.43
C ASP A 386 -2.23 29.00 -0.98
N ALA A 387 -1.31 29.88 -1.42
CA ALA A 387 -1.39 31.31 -1.16
C ALA A 387 -2.63 31.94 -1.81
N VAL A 388 -2.98 31.55 -3.04
CA VAL A 388 -4.22 31.98 -3.70
C VAL A 388 -5.44 31.43 -2.96
N LEU A 389 -5.42 30.15 -2.57
CA LEU A 389 -6.47 29.51 -1.78
C LEU A 389 -6.66 30.17 -0.41
N ALA A 390 -5.62 30.75 0.17
CA ALA A 390 -5.69 31.49 1.44
C ALA A 390 -6.11 32.96 1.28
N ALA A 391 -5.66 33.64 0.22
CA ALA A 391 -5.91 35.06 0.00
C ALA A 391 -7.31 35.36 -0.58
N VAL A 392 -7.79 34.54 -1.51
CA VAL A 392 -9.10 34.74 -2.16
C VAL A 392 -10.26 34.71 -1.16
N PRO A 393 -10.36 33.77 -0.18
CA PRO A 393 -11.42 33.79 0.82
C PRO A 393 -11.43 35.09 1.64
N ALA A 394 -10.25 35.56 2.07
CA ALA A 394 -10.13 36.81 2.83
C ALA A 394 -10.57 38.02 2.00
N LEU A 395 -10.19 38.09 0.72
CA LEU A 395 -10.65 39.13 -0.20
C LEU A 395 -12.17 39.07 -0.40
N MET A 396 -12.74 37.89 -0.62
CA MET A 396 -14.19 37.71 -0.80
C MET A 396 -14.95 38.10 0.48
N GLN A 397 -14.42 37.79 1.66
CA GLN A 397 -14.99 38.19 2.94
C GLN A 397 -14.93 39.71 3.14
N ALA A 398 -13.83 40.35 2.77
CA ALA A 398 -13.71 41.81 2.83
C ALA A 398 -14.66 42.51 1.85
N LEU A 399 -14.77 42.01 0.62
CA LEU A 399 -15.72 42.50 -0.39
C LEU A 399 -17.17 42.29 0.05
N ALA A 400 -17.50 41.13 0.60
CA ALA A 400 -18.80 40.85 1.18
C ALA A 400 -19.13 41.84 2.31
N GLY A 401 -18.19 42.09 3.23
CA GLY A 401 -18.36 43.07 4.30
C GLY A 401 -18.55 44.50 3.77
N ALA A 402 -17.74 44.93 2.79
CA ALA A 402 -17.85 46.25 2.17
C ALA A 402 -19.18 46.44 1.42
N LEU A 403 -19.65 45.41 0.70
CA LEU A 403 -20.92 45.45 -0.02
C LEU A 403 -22.12 45.45 0.94
N VAL A 404 -22.06 44.66 2.01
CA VAL A 404 -23.06 44.73 3.09
C VAL A 404 -23.09 46.12 3.69
N LEU A 405 -21.94 46.71 4.04
CA LEU A 405 -21.87 48.05 4.61
C LEU A 405 -22.38 49.14 3.64
N GLY A 406 -21.98 49.09 2.38
CA GLY A 406 -22.34 50.08 1.36
C GLY A 406 -23.81 50.00 0.95
N VAL A 407 -24.23 48.85 0.41
CA VAL A 407 -25.63 48.65 -0.04
C VAL A 407 -26.58 48.61 1.15
N GLY A 408 -26.19 47.94 2.24
CA GLY A 408 -26.99 47.90 3.46
C GLY A 408 -27.08 49.27 4.14
N GLY A 409 -26.01 50.06 4.13
CA GLY A 409 -26.03 51.45 4.59
C GLY A 409 -27.02 52.33 3.81
N LEU A 410 -27.03 52.24 2.47
CA LEU A 410 -28.03 52.91 1.64
C LEU A 410 -29.45 52.48 1.99
N ARG A 411 -29.68 51.17 2.20
CA ARG A 411 -30.99 50.66 2.61
C ARG A 411 -31.42 51.14 3.99
N VAL A 412 -30.48 51.35 4.91
CA VAL A 412 -30.76 51.97 6.21
C VAL A 412 -31.11 53.45 6.03
N MET A 413 -30.42 54.18 5.16
CA MET A 413 -30.74 55.58 4.85
C MET A 413 -32.12 55.73 4.19
N ASP A 414 -32.50 54.78 3.33
CA ASP A 414 -33.82 54.72 2.68
C ASP A 414 -34.93 54.24 3.63
N GLY A 415 -34.61 53.90 4.88
CA GLY A 415 -35.55 53.39 5.88
C GLY A 415 -36.03 51.96 5.63
N ALA A 416 -35.44 51.23 4.68
CA ALA A 416 -35.78 49.85 4.35
C ALA A 416 -35.16 48.82 5.32
N ALA A 417 -34.14 49.21 6.10
CA ALA A 417 -33.47 48.38 7.09
C ALA A 417 -33.04 49.19 8.34
N THR A 418 -32.77 48.51 9.46
CA THR A 418 -32.25 49.15 10.69
C THR A 418 -30.73 49.04 10.79
N PRO A 419 -30.05 49.94 11.54
CA PRO A 419 -28.62 49.80 11.82
C PRO A 419 -28.25 48.46 12.47
N GLY A 420 -29.11 47.91 13.34
CA GLY A 420 -28.91 46.59 13.93
C GLY A 420 -29.01 45.46 12.90
N THR A 421 -29.89 45.59 11.90
CA THR A 421 -30.00 44.62 10.79
C THR A 421 -28.70 44.54 9.99
N LEU A 422 -28.02 45.67 9.79
CA LEU A 422 -26.73 45.73 9.09
C LEU A 422 -25.63 44.96 9.82
N ILE A 423 -25.53 45.15 11.14
CA ILE A 423 -24.54 44.46 11.99
C ILE A 423 -24.85 42.95 12.05
N ALA A 424 -26.11 42.58 12.20
CA ALA A 424 -26.52 41.17 12.15
C ALA A 424 -26.19 40.53 10.80
N PHE A 425 -26.42 41.23 9.69
CA PHE A 425 -26.06 40.75 8.36
C PHE A 425 -24.55 40.51 8.21
N GLN A 426 -23.73 41.39 8.77
CA GLN A 426 -22.28 41.22 8.74
C GLN A 426 -21.83 39.97 9.51
N ALA A 427 -22.40 39.72 10.69
CA ALA A 427 -22.12 38.51 11.48
C ALA A 427 -22.65 37.22 10.82
N LEU A 428 -23.84 37.28 10.21
CA LEU A 428 -24.39 36.17 9.42
C LEU A 428 -23.56 35.87 8.17
N ALA A 429 -23.03 36.90 7.50
CA ALA A 429 -22.17 36.73 6.32
C ALA A 429 -20.89 35.95 6.65
N VAL A 430 -20.27 36.20 7.82
CA VAL A 430 -19.11 35.42 8.29
C VAL A 430 -19.51 33.96 8.56
N SER A 431 -20.63 33.75 9.26
CA SER A 431 -21.15 32.43 9.61
C SER A 431 -21.55 31.61 8.38
N PHE A 432 -22.04 32.27 7.31
CA PHE A 432 -22.37 31.68 6.02
C PHE A 432 -21.12 31.31 5.21
N SER A 433 -20.07 32.13 5.26
CA SER A 433 -18.87 31.97 4.42
C SER A 433 -17.94 30.84 4.89
N ALA A 434 -17.78 30.66 6.21
CA ALA A 434 -16.84 29.69 6.78
C ALA A 434 -17.12 28.22 6.36
N PRO A 435 -18.37 27.72 6.41
CA PRO A 435 -18.74 26.41 5.87
C PRO A 435 -18.35 26.15 4.40
N ILE A 436 -18.48 27.18 3.55
CA ILE A 436 -18.22 27.08 2.11
C ILE A 436 -16.72 26.84 1.84
N ALA A 437 -15.85 27.54 2.57
CA ALA A 437 -14.41 27.33 2.50
C ALA A 437 -14.02 25.90 2.87
N GLY A 438 -14.64 25.34 3.93
CA GLY A 438 -14.42 23.96 4.35
C GLY A 438 -14.84 22.91 3.32
N LEU A 439 -16.00 23.08 2.69
CA LEU A 439 -16.45 22.17 1.61
C LEU A 439 -15.49 22.15 0.41
N LEU A 440 -14.85 23.27 0.13
CA LEU A 440 -13.89 23.39 -0.97
C LEU A 440 -12.56 22.72 -0.63
N ALA A 441 -12.10 22.79 0.62
CA ALA A 441 -10.96 22.01 1.10
C ALA A 441 -11.23 20.48 1.00
N LEU A 442 -12.44 20.05 1.39
CA LEU A 442 -12.87 18.66 1.29
C LEU A 442 -12.80 18.11 -0.14
N ALA A 443 -13.18 18.92 -1.14
CA ALA A 443 -13.21 18.50 -2.52
C ALA A 443 -11.83 18.08 -3.05
N GLY A 444 -10.75 18.69 -2.56
CA GLY A 444 -9.37 18.28 -2.86
C GLY A 444 -9.00 16.93 -2.27
N GLN A 445 -9.48 16.64 -1.05
CA GLN A 445 -9.16 15.43 -0.31
C GLN A 445 -9.91 14.19 -0.80
N ILE A 446 -11.08 14.33 -1.43
CA ILE A 446 -11.88 13.20 -1.95
C ILE A 446 -11.05 12.28 -2.88
N GLN A 447 -10.16 12.85 -3.70
CA GLN A 447 -9.28 12.07 -4.57
C GLN A 447 -8.29 11.21 -3.77
N GLN A 448 -7.77 11.76 -2.67
CA GLN A 448 -6.83 11.06 -1.78
C GLN A 448 -7.54 9.98 -0.96
N VAL A 449 -8.73 10.26 -0.41
CA VAL A 449 -9.59 9.27 0.26
C VAL A 449 -9.82 8.08 -0.65
N ARG A 450 -10.14 8.32 -1.92
CA ARG A 450 -10.35 7.24 -2.89
C ARG A 450 -9.10 6.37 -3.07
N ALA A 451 -7.94 6.98 -3.24
CA ALA A 451 -6.68 6.26 -3.41
C ALA A 451 -6.31 5.45 -2.15
N ASP A 452 -6.42 6.05 -0.97
CA ASP A 452 -6.14 5.37 0.30
C ASP A 452 -7.15 4.23 0.57
N LEU A 453 -8.43 4.39 0.20
CA LEU A 453 -9.43 3.30 0.25
C LEU A 453 -9.04 2.15 -0.68
N GLU A 454 -8.69 2.45 -1.94
CA GLU A 454 -8.29 1.43 -2.92
C GLU A 454 -7.06 0.64 -2.43
N ARG A 455 -6.06 1.32 -1.83
CA ARG A 455 -4.87 0.67 -1.23
C ARG A 455 -5.20 -0.19 -0.02
N ALA A 456 -6.02 0.30 0.90
CA ALA A 456 -6.39 -0.45 2.10
C ALA A 456 -7.23 -1.69 1.75
N ASP A 457 -8.16 -1.55 0.79
CA ASP A 457 -9.03 -2.64 0.35
C ASP A 457 -8.28 -3.68 -0.51
N ASP A 458 -7.19 -3.35 -1.21
CA ASP A 458 -6.36 -4.34 -1.93
C ASP A 458 -5.83 -5.43 -0.98
N VAL A 459 -5.34 -5.04 0.20
CA VAL A 459 -4.81 -5.99 1.20
C VAL A 459 -5.93 -6.87 1.78
N MET A 460 -7.07 -6.26 2.12
CA MET A 460 -8.19 -6.97 2.73
C MET A 460 -8.88 -7.96 1.77
N ARG A 461 -8.76 -7.74 0.46
CA ARG A 461 -9.30 -8.63 -0.58
C ARG A 461 -8.37 -9.79 -0.92
N ALA A 462 -7.08 -9.69 -0.59
CA ALA A 462 -6.16 -10.80 -0.81
C ALA A 462 -6.62 -12.02 -0.01
N PRO A 463 -6.75 -13.20 -0.66
CA PRO A 463 -7.21 -14.39 0.03
C PRO A 463 -6.14 -14.85 1.03
N ALA A 464 -6.49 -14.89 2.30
CA ALA A 464 -5.70 -15.60 3.29
C ALA A 464 -5.83 -17.11 3.08
N PHE A 465 -4.88 -17.89 3.61
CA PHE A 465 -5.06 -19.34 3.65
C PHE A 465 -6.40 -19.68 4.29
N ALA A 466 -7.19 -20.53 3.63
CA ALA A 466 -8.44 -21.00 4.19
C ALA A 466 -8.14 -21.62 5.56
N ALA A 467 -8.88 -21.18 6.59
CA ALA A 467 -8.79 -21.82 7.89
C ALA A 467 -9.26 -23.27 7.71
N ALA A 468 -8.33 -24.22 7.79
CA ALA A 468 -8.66 -25.62 7.67
C ALA A 468 -9.71 -25.99 8.73
N VAL A 469 -10.86 -26.48 8.28
CA VAL A 469 -11.91 -27.02 9.13
C VAL A 469 -11.42 -28.37 9.64
N GLU A 470 -11.19 -28.46 10.95
CA GLU A 470 -10.84 -29.67 11.71
C GLU A 470 -10.08 -30.76 10.91
N ALA A 471 -8.83 -30.46 10.58
CA ALA A 471 -7.97 -31.48 9.98
C ALA A 471 -7.62 -32.54 11.03
N ARG A 472 -7.81 -33.81 10.64
CA ARG A 472 -7.31 -34.99 11.38
C ARG A 472 -5.81 -34.80 11.63
N ALA A 473 -5.36 -35.08 12.86
CA ALA A 473 -3.93 -35.01 13.16
C ALA A 473 -3.15 -35.99 12.26
N PRO A 474 -1.97 -35.61 11.74
CA PRO A 474 -1.10 -36.52 11.01
C PRO A 474 -0.82 -37.78 11.84
N LYS A 475 -0.85 -38.96 11.21
CA LYS A 475 -0.58 -40.22 11.92
C LYS A 475 0.89 -40.38 12.30
N ASP A 476 1.76 -39.90 11.42
CA ASP A 476 3.21 -39.85 11.55
C ASP A 476 3.73 -38.57 10.88
N CYS A 477 5.06 -38.38 10.88
CA CYS A 477 5.73 -37.25 10.23
C CYS A 477 6.43 -37.67 8.92
N VAL A 478 5.81 -38.56 8.14
CA VAL A 478 6.27 -38.87 6.79
C VAL A 478 5.79 -37.76 5.84
N ILE A 479 6.71 -37.11 5.10
CA ILE A 479 6.33 -36.24 3.98
C ILE A 479 6.30 -37.09 2.71
N GLU A 480 5.17 -37.04 2.00
CA GLU A 480 4.98 -37.68 0.69
C GLU A 480 4.66 -36.60 -0.34
N ALA A 481 5.59 -36.38 -1.26
CA ALA A 481 5.41 -35.52 -2.43
C ALA A 481 5.27 -36.39 -3.67
N GLU A 482 4.24 -36.14 -4.47
CA GLU A 482 3.95 -36.88 -5.71
C GLU A 482 3.69 -35.87 -6.84
N ASP A 483 4.51 -35.93 -7.88
CA ASP A 483 4.41 -35.15 -9.12
C ASP A 483 4.16 -33.65 -8.90
N LEU A 484 4.86 -33.05 -7.92
CA LEU A 484 4.65 -31.65 -7.58
C LEU A 484 5.08 -30.74 -8.71
N SER A 485 4.20 -29.81 -9.05
CA SER A 485 4.47 -28.72 -9.99
C SER A 485 4.19 -27.35 -9.38
N PHE A 486 5.00 -26.36 -9.72
CA PHE A 486 4.84 -25.00 -9.19
C PHE A 486 5.52 -23.95 -10.07
N GLY A 487 4.96 -22.74 -10.12
CA GLY A 487 5.61 -21.55 -10.67
C GLY A 487 5.15 -20.26 -9.99
N TYR A 488 5.91 -19.18 -10.16
CA TYR A 488 5.58 -17.87 -9.58
C TYR A 488 4.62 -17.04 -10.43
N SER A 489 4.47 -17.38 -11.71
CA SER A 489 3.65 -16.67 -12.67
C SER A 489 2.84 -17.68 -13.47
N PRO A 490 1.49 -17.62 -13.46
CA PRO A 490 0.64 -18.59 -14.15
C PRO A 490 0.81 -18.55 -15.69
N LEU A 491 1.51 -17.55 -16.20
CA LEU A 491 1.80 -17.41 -17.62
C LEU A 491 3.12 -18.08 -18.01
N ASP A 492 4.06 -18.24 -17.10
CA ASP A 492 5.35 -18.87 -17.38
C ASP A 492 5.25 -20.40 -17.18
N PRO A 493 6.13 -21.20 -17.83
CA PRO A 493 6.25 -22.62 -17.52
C PRO A 493 6.50 -22.85 -16.02
N PRO A 494 6.07 -24.00 -15.47
CA PRO A 494 6.33 -24.30 -14.07
C PRO A 494 7.85 -24.30 -13.81
N LEU A 495 8.25 -23.64 -12.72
CA LEU A 495 9.63 -23.63 -12.25
C LEU A 495 10.03 -24.98 -11.67
N ILE A 496 9.09 -25.70 -11.06
CA ILE A 496 9.28 -27.06 -10.54
C ILE A 496 8.32 -27.96 -11.30
N GLU A 497 8.82 -29.08 -11.83
CA GLU A 497 8.03 -29.97 -12.66
C GLU A 497 8.30 -31.43 -12.28
N GLY A 498 7.28 -32.08 -11.73
CA GLY A 498 7.28 -33.50 -11.38
C GLY A 498 8.13 -33.91 -10.17
N LEU A 499 8.28 -33.03 -9.18
CA LEU A 499 9.04 -33.36 -7.97
C LEU A 499 8.27 -34.37 -7.10
N SER A 500 8.80 -35.58 -6.95
CA SER A 500 8.20 -36.63 -6.11
C SER A 500 9.19 -37.13 -5.07
N LEU A 501 8.94 -37.15 -3.77
CA LEU A 501 9.89 -37.70 -2.78
C LEU A 501 9.17 -38.20 -1.53
N VAL A 502 9.85 -39.04 -0.74
CA VAL A 502 9.31 -39.57 0.53
C VAL A 502 10.34 -39.36 1.65
N LEU A 503 10.10 -38.39 2.53
CA LEU A 503 10.92 -38.17 3.72
C LEU A 503 10.38 -39.01 4.87
N ARG A 504 11.15 -40.00 5.32
CA ARG A 504 10.80 -40.86 6.45
C ARG A 504 11.29 -40.25 7.78
N PRO A 505 10.64 -40.55 8.92
CA PRO A 505 11.10 -40.14 10.24
C PRO A 505 12.60 -40.43 10.47
N GLY A 506 13.37 -39.41 10.83
CA GLY A 506 14.80 -39.48 11.11
C GLY A 506 15.72 -39.58 9.87
N SER A 507 15.15 -39.71 8.66
CA SER A 507 15.93 -39.74 7.42
C SER A 507 16.36 -38.36 6.95
N ARG A 508 17.36 -38.32 6.08
CA ARG A 508 17.94 -37.11 5.51
C ARG A 508 17.98 -37.19 4.00
N ILE A 509 17.33 -36.22 3.37
CA ILE A 509 17.33 -36.09 1.91
C ILE A 509 18.06 -34.80 1.55
N ALA A 510 19.05 -34.89 0.67
CA ALA A 510 19.70 -33.72 0.09
C ALA A 510 19.04 -33.33 -1.23
N ILE A 511 18.88 -32.02 -1.47
CA ILE A 511 18.51 -31.47 -2.77
C ILE A 511 19.66 -30.61 -3.28
N VAL A 512 20.29 -31.04 -4.38
CA VAL A 512 21.49 -30.41 -4.95
C VAL A 512 21.27 -30.01 -6.40
N GLY A 513 22.07 -29.08 -6.91
CA GLY A 513 21.95 -28.57 -8.28
C GLY A 513 22.54 -27.18 -8.45
N GLY A 514 22.75 -26.75 -9.70
CA GLY A 514 23.27 -25.42 -10.02
C GLY A 514 22.41 -24.26 -9.49
N SER A 515 22.96 -23.03 -9.53
CA SER A 515 22.19 -21.83 -9.18
C SER A 515 20.96 -21.69 -10.09
N GLY A 516 19.82 -21.29 -9.52
CA GLY A 516 18.56 -21.16 -10.26
C GLY A 516 17.85 -22.47 -10.62
N SER A 517 18.31 -23.65 -10.16
CA SER A 517 17.65 -24.93 -10.48
C SER A 517 16.31 -25.18 -9.78
N GLY A 518 15.90 -24.30 -8.85
CA GLY A 518 14.62 -24.38 -8.13
C GLY A 518 14.69 -24.96 -6.71
N LYS A 519 15.88 -25.22 -6.15
CA LYS A 519 16.06 -25.90 -4.85
C LYS A 519 15.34 -25.20 -3.67
N THR A 520 15.58 -23.90 -3.48
CA THR A 520 14.89 -23.07 -2.47
C THR A 520 13.38 -23.11 -2.65
N THR A 521 12.88 -23.06 -3.89
CA THR A 521 11.45 -23.19 -4.17
C THR A 521 10.91 -24.57 -3.80
N ALA A 522 11.65 -25.65 -4.07
CA ALA A 522 11.31 -26.99 -3.63
C ALA A 522 11.26 -27.09 -2.10
N GLY A 523 12.23 -26.51 -1.39
CA GLY A 523 12.22 -26.42 0.08
C GLY A 523 10.99 -25.71 0.62
N ARG A 524 10.64 -24.55 0.05
CA ARG A 524 9.46 -23.78 0.44
C ARG A 524 8.14 -24.52 0.15
N LEU A 525 8.06 -25.30 -0.93
CA LEU A 525 6.91 -26.17 -1.19
C LEU A 525 6.80 -27.27 -0.12
N LEU A 526 7.89 -27.98 0.15
CA LEU A 526 7.93 -29.07 1.14
C LEU A 526 7.66 -28.57 2.56
N ALA A 527 7.99 -27.31 2.86
CA ALA A 527 7.66 -26.63 4.11
C ALA A 527 6.18 -26.22 4.23
N GLY A 528 5.39 -26.32 3.15
CA GLY A 528 4.01 -25.81 3.09
C GLY A 528 3.92 -24.27 3.08
N LEU A 529 5.02 -23.59 2.71
CA LEU A 529 5.07 -22.14 2.56
C LEU A 529 4.55 -21.68 1.18
N LEU A 530 4.57 -22.58 0.20
CA LEU A 530 4.02 -22.40 -1.14
C LEU A 530 2.98 -23.49 -1.43
N GLU A 531 1.92 -23.14 -2.14
CA GLU A 531 0.90 -24.08 -2.60
C GLU A 531 1.29 -24.63 -3.98
N PRO A 532 1.36 -25.96 -4.16
CA PRO A 532 1.64 -26.55 -5.47
C PRO A 532 0.51 -26.25 -6.47
N TRP A 533 0.86 -26.07 -7.75
CA TRP A 533 -0.12 -25.94 -8.84
C TRP A 533 -0.78 -27.27 -9.19
N GLY A 534 -0.07 -28.37 -8.98
CA GLY A 534 -0.52 -29.73 -9.24
C GLY A 534 0.37 -30.75 -8.52
N GLY A 535 -0.09 -31.99 -8.48
CA GLY A 535 0.50 -33.05 -7.67
C GLY A 535 -0.15 -33.16 -6.28
N SER A 536 0.44 -33.98 -5.41
CA SER A 536 -0.03 -34.22 -4.05
C SER A 536 1.10 -34.06 -3.04
N LEU A 537 0.90 -33.26 -2.00
CA LEU A 537 1.84 -33.09 -0.88
C LEU A 537 1.15 -33.43 0.43
N LYS A 538 1.57 -34.52 1.08
CA LYS A 538 0.95 -35.04 2.31
C LYS A 538 1.95 -35.12 3.45
N LEU A 539 1.46 -34.94 4.68
CA LEU A 539 2.15 -35.20 5.93
C LEU A 539 1.34 -36.24 6.73
N GLY A 540 1.91 -37.42 6.93
CA GLY A 540 1.25 -38.53 7.62
C GLY A 540 -0.11 -38.92 7.02
N GLY A 541 -0.18 -38.88 5.68
CA GLY A 541 -1.36 -39.19 4.88
C GLY A 541 -2.41 -38.08 4.78
N VAL A 542 -2.19 -36.92 5.42
CA VAL A 542 -3.09 -35.74 5.34
C VAL A 542 -2.46 -34.72 4.42
N ASP A 543 -3.25 -34.09 3.54
CA ASP A 543 -2.79 -32.98 2.70
C ASP A 543 -2.13 -31.90 3.56
N LEU A 544 -0.89 -31.53 3.23
CA LEU A 544 -0.13 -30.53 3.97
C LEU A 544 -0.82 -29.17 3.96
N MET A 545 -1.52 -28.81 2.88
CA MET A 545 -2.24 -27.53 2.78
C MET A 545 -3.56 -27.51 3.57
N ALA A 546 -4.06 -28.69 3.93
CA ALA A 546 -5.22 -28.84 4.81
C ALA A 546 -4.86 -28.79 6.31
N ILE A 547 -3.58 -28.83 6.71
CA ILE A 547 -3.20 -28.74 8.13
C ILE A 547 -3.16 -27.25 8.56
N PRO A 548 -3.73 -26.87 9.72
CA PRO A 548 -3.65 -25.48 10.20
C PRO A 548 -2.21 -24.97 10.28
N ALA A 549 -1.97 -23.76 9.77
CA ALA A 549 -0.62 -23.19 9.63
C ALA A 549 0.21 -23.24 10.94
N ALA A 550 -0.40 -22.92 12.09
CA ALA A 550 0.27 -23.00 13.39
C ALA A 550 0.75 -24.42 13.75
N ARG A 551 -0.03 -25.46 13.40
CA ARG A 551 0.38 -26.85 13.61
C ARG A 551 1.48 -27.26 12.64
N ARG A 552 1.42 -26.80 11.38
CA ARG A 552 2.51 -27.05 10.41
C ARG A 552 3.82 -26.43 10.86
N ALA A 553 3.79 -25.19 11.32
CA ALA A 553 4.97 -24.48 11.82
C ALA A 553 5.58 -25.15 13.07
N ALA A 554 4.76 -25.78 13.91
CA ALA A 554 5.25 -26.56 15.04
C ALA A 554 5.89 -27.90 14.64
N LEU A 555 5.45 -28.50 13.52
CA LEU A 555 5.98 -29.77 13.03
C LEU A 555 7.19 -29.60 12.11
N CYS A 556 7.22 -28.53 11.33
CA CYS A 556 8.21 -28.25 10.30
C CYS A 556 8.93 -26.93 10.58
N GLY A 557 10.23 -27.02 10.92
CA GLY A 557 11.13 -25.87 10.96
C GLY A 557 11.72 -25.59 9.59
N TYR A 558 11.90 -24.31 9.25
CA TYR A 558 12.56 -23.87 8.02
C TYR A 558 13.66 -22.89 8.37
N VAL A 559 14.87 -23.12 7.87
CA VAL A 559 16.02 -22.22 7.99
C VAL A 559 16.28 -21.64 6.61
N ASP A 560 16.08 -20.33 6.46
CA ASP A 560 16.22 -19.63 5.17
C ASP A 560 17.69 -19.40 4.80
N GLN A 561 17.92 -19.19 3.50
CA GLN A 561 19.24 -18.85 2.96
C GLN A 561 19.70 -17.47 3.44
N ASP A 562 18.77 -16.50 3.45
CA ASP A 562 19.00 -15.13 3.92
C ASP A 562 18.60 -15.01 5.40
N ILE A 563 19.60 -14.92 6.28
CA ILE A 563 19.34 -14.86 7.72
C ILE A 563 18.97 -13.46 8.15
N PHE A 564 17.86 -13.37 8.87
CA PHE A 564 17.37 -12.13 9.46
C PHE A 564 17.24 -12.28 10.97
N LEU A 565 18.02 -11.46 11.70
CA LEU A 565 17.88 -11.25 13.13
C LEU A 565 17.33 -9.83 13.36
N PHE A 566 16.27 -9.72 14.16
CA PHE A 566 15.70 -8.43 14.51
C PHE A 566 16.40 -7.84 15.73
N GLU A 567 16.35 -6.51 15.84
CA GLU A 567 16.87 -5.80 17.00
C GLU A 567 16.08 -6.20 18.27
N GLY A 568 16.80 -6.55 19.33
CA GLY A 568 16.20 -7.05 20.57
C GLY A 568 17.21 -7.88 21.36
N THR A 569 16.75 -8.94 22.02
CA THR A 569 17.64 -9.89 22.71
C THR A 569 17.80 -11.20 21.96
N VAL A 570 18.81 -11.99 22.35
CA VAL A 570 18.97 -13.38 21.87
C VAL A 570 17.72 -14.21 22.22
N HIS A 571 17.17 -14.02 23.42
CA HIS A 571 15.93 -14.66 23.86
C HIS A 571 14.77 -14.34 22.93
N ASP A 572 14.54 -13.06 22.63
CA ASP A 572 13.45 -12.64 21.74
C ASP A 572 13.63 -13.27 20.35
N ASN A 573 14.85 -13.22 19.80
CA ASN A 573 15.16 -13.81 18.50
C ASN A 573 14.93 -15.32 18.45
N LEU A 574 15.16 -16.05 19.55
CA LEU A 574 14.96 -17.51 19.59
C LEU A 574 13.50 -17.89 19.82
N THR A 575 12.76 -17.12 20.62
CA THR A 575 11.37 -17.44 20.98
C THR A 575 10.34 -16.79 20.06
N LEU A 576 10.71 -15.77 19.30
CA LEU A 576 9.80 -14.93 18.52
C LEU A 576 8.64 -14.40 19.39
N TRP A 577 8.97 -13.94 20.61
CA TRP A 577 8.02 -13.47 21.63
C TRP A 577 7.00 -14.53 22.09
N ASN A 578 7.30 -15.81 21.88
CA ASN A 578 6.50 -16.91 22.42
C ASN A 578 6.99 -17.28 23.82
N ASP A 579 6.31 -16.75 24.84
CA ASP A 579 6.58 -17.05 26.26
C ASP A 579 6.35 -18.53 26.63
N GLY A 580 5.76 -19.33 25.75
CA GLY A 580 5.57 -20.77 25.95
C GLY A 580 6.82 -21.63 25.74
N VAL A 581 7.93 -21.07 25.21
CA VAL A 581 9.17 -21.81 24.99
C VAL A 581 9.98 -21.87 26.30
N SER A 582 10.20 -23.07 26.84
CA SER A 582 10.95 -23.22 28.09
C SER A 582 12.44 -22.92 27.93
N GLU A 583 13.07 -22.36 28.97
CA GLU A 583 14.53 -22.12 28.97
C GLU A 583 15.34 -23.40 28.70
N GLY A 584 14.85 -24.57 29.13
CA GLY A 584 15.46 -25.85 28.81
C GLY A 584 15.47 -26.14 27.32
N THR A 585 14.37 -25.83 26.62
CA THR A 585 14.27 -25.96 25.15
C THR A 585 15.22 -24.98 24.46
N ILE A 586 15.29 -23.73 24.94
CA ILE A 586 16.21 -22.70 24.41
C ILE A 586 17.66 -23.16 24.56
N THR A 587 18.04 -23.62 25.75
CA THR A 587 19.41 -24.08 26.06
C THR A 587 19.77 -25.29 25.20
N GLN A 588 18.86 -26.24 25.05
CA GLN A 588 19.08 -27.40 24.17
C GLN A 588 19.19 -27.00 22.70
N ALA A 589 18.34 -26.08 22.23
CA ALA A 589 18.41 -25.56 20.86
C ALA A 589 19.75 -24.86 20.57
N LEU A 590 20.24 -24.04 21.50
CA LEU A 590 21.56 -23.41 21.42
C LEU A 590 22.70 -24.43 21.42
N ALA A 591 22.61 -25.47 22.24
CA ALA A 591 23.61 -26.54 22.31
C ALA A 591 23.65 -27.36 21.00
N ASP A 592 22.48 -27.73 20.49
CA ASP A 592 22.37 -28.54 19.26
C ASP A 592 22.76 -27.77 18.00
N ALA A 593 22.55 -26.45 17.99
CA ALA A 593 23.08 -25.55 16.97
C ALA A 593 24.55 -25.15 17.20
N ALA A 594 25.20 -25.70 18.24
CA ALA A 594 26.59 -25.46 18.61
C ALA A 594 26.94 -23.98 18.85
N VAL A 595 26.03 -23.15 19.37
CA VAL A 595 26.25 -21.70 19.64
C VAL A 595 26.05 -21.32 21.11
N LEU A 596 25.76 -22.29 21.98
CA LEU A 596 25.55 -22.05 23.41
C LEU A 596 26.73 -21.32 24.07
N ASP A 597 27.96 -21.76 23.83
CA ASP A 597 29.16 -21.17 24.43
C ASP A 597 29.37 -19.71 23.99
N ASP A 598 29.11 -19.41 22.70
CA ASP A 598 29.14 -18.04 22.19
C ASP A 598 28.17 -17.15 22.98
N ILE A 599 26.94 -17.62 23.24
CA ILE A 599 25.93 -16.86 23.98
C ILE A 599 26.28 -16.74 25.46
N LEU A 600 26.78 -17.81 26.09
CA LEU A 600 27.20 -17.79 27.50
C LEU A 600 28.38 -16.83 27.75
N SER A 601 29.25 -16.63 26.76
CA SER A 601 30.37 -15.69 26.84
C SER A 601 29.95 -14.21 26.77
N ARG A 602 28.73 -13.91 26.28
CA ARG A 602 28.24 -12.53 26.13
C ARG A 602 27.65 -12.00 27.43
N LYS A 603 27.87 -10.70 27.68
CA LYS A 603 27.22 -9.98 28.79
C LYS A 603 25.70 -10.01 28.58
N GLY A 604 24.97 -10.49 29.59
CA GLY A 604 23.51 -10.66 29.53
C GLY A 604 23.05 -12.05 29.03
N ARG A 605 23.95 -12.88 28.48
CA ARG A 605 23.66 -14.24 28.00
C ARG A 605 22.45 -14.27 27.05
N LEU A 606 21.33 -14.90 27.45
CA LEU A 606 20.08 -14.91 26.68
C LEU A 606 19.50 -13.51 26.45
N PHE A 607 19.77 -12.56 27.35
CA PHE A 607 19.34 -11.17 27.23
C PHE A 607 20.40 -10.27 26.62
N ALA A 608 21.46 -10.84 26.02
CA ALA A 608 22.44 -10.06 25.27
C ALA A 608 21.75 -9.38 24.08
N ALA A 609 22.11 -8.13 23.83
CA ALA A 609 21.59 -7.35 22.73
C ALA A 609 22.00 -7.93 21.37
N VAL A 610 21.05 -7.91 20.44
CA VAL A 610 21.20 -8.22 19.02
C VAL A 610 20.91 -6.94 18.26
N ASP A 611 21.90 -6.46 17.49
CA ASP A 611 21.74 -5.24 16.68
C ASP A 611 20.93 -5.56 15.41
N GLU A 612 20.50 -4.53 14.66
CA GLU A 612 19.78 -4.71 13.39
C GLU A 612 20.55 -5.68 12.45
N ASN A 613 19.85 -6.69 11.90
CA ASN A 613 20.41 -7.76 11.08
C ASN A 613 21.55 -8.57 11.75
N GLY A 614 21.66 -8.49 13.08
CA GLY A 614 22.71 -9.13 13.86
C GLY A 614 24.11 -8.59 13.57
N GLY A 615 24.26 -7.29 13.30
CA GLY A 615 25.55 -6.67 12.96
C GLY A 615 26.68 -6.91 13.98
N ASN A 616 26.34 -7.24 15.22
CA ASN A 616 27.26 -7.60 16.30
C ASN A 616 27.50 -9.12 16.47
N PHE A 617 27.16 -9.94 15.47
CA PHE A 617 27.43 -11.37 15.38
C PHE A 617 28.18 -11.71 14.09
N SER A 618 29.08 -12.69 14.13
CA SER A 618 29.74 -13.20 12.93
C SER A 618 28.75 -13.94 12.02
N GLY A 619 29.07 -14.09 10.72
CA GLY A 619 28.22 -14.82 9.77
C GLY A 619 27.85 -16.22 10.24
N GLY A 620 28.83 -16.99 10.75
CA GLY A 620 28.59 -18.32 11.30
C GLY A 620 27.82 -18.33 12.64
N GLN A 621 27.92 -17.27 13.46
CA GLN A 621 27.08 -17.13 14.66
C GLN A 621 25.62 -16.86 14.28
N ARG A 622 25.37 -15.99 13.29
CA ARG A 622 24.01 -15.72 12.79
C ARG A 622 23.36 -16.98 12.22
N GLN A 623 24.09 -17.77 11.44
CA GLN A 623 23.62 -19.08 10.93
C GLN A 623 23.20 -20.02 12.06
N ARG A 624 24.07 -20.20 13.05
CA ARG A 624 23.77 -21.09 14.18
C ARG A 624 22.62 -20.56 15.04
N LEU A 625 22.47 -19.25 15.19
CA LEU A 625 21.31 -18.65 15.87
C LEU A 625 20.01 -18.91 15.10
N GLU A 626 20.01 -18.86 13.77
CA GLU A 626 18.82 -19.19 12.96
C GLU A 626 18.45 -20.67 13.09
N ILE A 627 19.46 -21.55 13.08
CA ILE A 627 19.25 -22.99 13.34
C ILE A 627 18.68 -23.19 14.75
N ALA A 628 19.23 -22.51 15.76
CA ALA A 628 18.71 -22.57 17.12
C ALA A 628 17.27 -22.05 17.21
N ARG A 629 16.91 -20.97 16.50
CA ARG A 629 15.54 -20.45 16.40
C ARG A 629 14.59 -21.50 15.83
N ALA A 630 14.95 -22.13 14.71
CA ALA A 630 14.13 -23.20 14.13
C ALA A 630 13.96 -24.39 15.09
N LEU A 631 15.01 -24.73 15.85
CA LEU A 631 14.98 -25.79 16.85
C LEU A 631 14.23 -25.44 18.13
N GLY A 632 14.04 -24.15 18.43
CA GLY A 632 13.27 -23.67 19.59
C GLY A 632 11.81 -24.11 19.55
N GLY A 633 11.26 -24.36 18.36
CA GLY A 633 9.93 -24.94 18.15
C GLY A 633 9.85 -26.46 18.36
N ASN A 634 10.97 -27.12 18.64
CA ASN A 634 11.11 -28.59 18.70
C ASN A 634 10.50 -29.33 17.49
N PRO A 635 10.93 -28.98 16.25
CA PRO A 635 10.31 -29.52 15.04
C PRO A 635 10.70 -30.98 14.81
N GLN A 636 9.79 -31.74 14.20
CA GLN A 636 10.04 -33.12 13.78
C GLN A 636 10.67 -33.20 12.38
N ILE A 637 10.41 -32.19 11.55
CA ILE A 637 10.96 -32.02 10.22
C ILE A 637 11.71 -30.69 10.18
N LEU A 638 12.93 -30.71 9.63
CA LEU A 638 13.75 -29.52 9.48
C LEU A 638 14.20 -29.38 8.03
N ILE A 639 13.92 -28.21 7.44
CA ILE A 639 14.37 -27.86 6.09
C ILE A 639 15.47 -26.82 6.23
N LEU A 640 16.66 -27.14 5.71
CA LEU A 640 17.87 -26.33 5.80
C LEU A 640 18.21 -25.81 4.40
N ASP A 641 18.01 -24.51 4.14
CA ASP A 641 18.33 -23.88 2.86
C ASP A 641 19.68 -23.14 2.93
N GLU A 642 20.75 -23.80 2.48
CA GLU A 642 22.14 -23.31 2.54
C GLU A 642 22.59 -22.80 3.92
N ALA A 643 21.94 -23.31 4.97
CA ALA A 643 22.06 -22.86 6.36
C ALA A 643 23.48 -23.00 6.97
N THR A 644 24.37 -23.77 6.34
CA THR A 644 25.74 -24.07 6.80
C THR A 644 26.83 -23.50 5.89
N SER A 645 26.46 -22.63 4.94
CA SER A 645 27.38 -22.07 3.94
C SER A 645 28.53 -21.24 4.53
N ALA A 646 28.33 -20.59 5.68
CA ALA A 646 29.35 -19.80 6.38
C ALA A 646 29.95 -20.54 7.59
N LEU A 647 29.71 -21.85 7.72
CA LEU A 647 30.27 -22.70 8.78
C LEU A 647 31.49 -23.48 8.29
N ASP A 648 32.43 -23.70 9.21
CA ASP A 648 33.50 -24.66 9.03
C ASP A 648 32.97 -26.10 9.11
N THR A 649 33.70 -27.03 8.49
CA THR A 649 33.31 -28.44 8.39
C THR A 649 33.15 -29.13 9.76
N VAL A 650 33.89 -28.70 10.79
CA VAL A 650 33.80 -29.31 12.12
C VAL A 650 32.51 -28.90 12.80
N THR A 651 32.17 -27.62 12.75
CA THR A 651 30.91 -27.09 13.30
C THR A 651 29.70 -27.67 12.56
N GLU A 652 29.76 -27.76 11.24
CA GLU A 652 28.73 -28.37 10.42
C GLU A 652 28.48 -29.84 10.81
N LYS A 653 29.55 -30.62 10.99
CA LYS A 653 29.46 -32.01 11.44
C LYS A 653 28.80 -32.14 12.81
N LYS A 654 29.18 -31.28 13.77
CA LYS A 654 28.58 -31.25 15.12
C LYS A 654 27.08 -31.01 15.08
N ILE A 655 26.64 -30.01 14.29
CA ILE A 655 25.21 -29.71 14.11
C ILE A 655 24.51 -30.91 13.47
N GLY A 656 25.11 -31.48 12.42
CA GLY A 656 24.63 -32.69 11.76
C GLY A 656 24.44 -33.86 12.74
N GLU A 657 25.35 -34.10 13.67
CA GLU A 657 25.23 -35.15 14.69
C GLU A 657 24.13 -34.83 15.72
N SER A 658 24.03 -33.58 16.17
CA SER A 658 22.98 -33.13 17.11
C SER A 658 21.57 -33.29 16.54
N LEU A 659 21.35 -32.89 15.29
CA LEU A 659 20.07 -33.10 14.59
C LEU A 659 19.71 -34.59 14.47
N ARG A 660 20.71 -35.46 14.33
CA ARG A 660 20.55 -36.92 14.22
C ARG A 660 20.14 -37.50 15.57
N ARG A 661 20.80 -37.07 16.65
CA ARG A 661 20.47 -37.47 18.03
C ARG A 661 19.07 -37.03 18.44
N ARG A 662 18.59 -35.88 17.96
CA ARG A 662 17.21 -35.42 18.16
C ARG A 662 16.16 -36.22 17.40
N GLY A 663 16.55 -37.03 16.41
CA GLY A 663 15.61 -37.76 15.56
C GLY A 663 14.86 -36.88 14.54
N CYS A 664 15.35 -35.67 14.27
CA CYS A 664 14.75 -34.79 13.27
C CYS A 664 14.95 -35.36 11.86
N SER A 665 13.88 -35.38 11.08
CA SER A 665 13.94 -35.69 9.65
C SER A 665 14.40 -34.43 8.93
N CYS A 666 15.39 -34.52 8.04
CA CYS A 666 15.98 -33.32 7.42
C CYS A 666 15.85 -33.32 5.90
N ILE A 667 15.48 -32.17 5.34
CA ILE A 667 15.72 -31.86 3.93
C ILE A 667 16.84 -30.82 3.89
N VAL A 668 17.95 -31.16 3.24
CA VAL A 668 19.14 -30.32 3.17
C VAL A 668 19.29 -29.80 1.75
N ILE A 669 19.11 -28.50 1.56
CA ILE A 669 19.42 -27.84 0.30
C ILE A 669 20.83 -27.26 0.43
N ALA A 670 21.74 -27.76 -0.40
CA ALA A 670 23.13 -27.32 -0.35
C ALA A 670 23.77 -27.36 -1.73
N HIS A 671 24.77 -26.50 -1.92
CA HIS A 671 25.73 -26.60 -3.02
C HIS A 671 27.04 -27.27 -2.58
N ARG A 672 27.33 -27.35 -1.26
CA ARG A 672 28.53 -27.98 -0.71
C ARG A 672 28.36 -29.50 -0.59
N ILE A 673 29.28 -30.25 -1.20
CA ILE A 673 29.25 -31.72 -1.20
C ILE A 673 29.41 -32.29 0.20
N ALA A 674 30.26 -31.67 1.02
CA ALA A 674 30.55 -32.12 2.38
C ALA A 674 29.28 -32.25 3.24
N THR A 675 28.32 -31.36 3.05
CA THR A 675 27.03 -31.34 3.76
C THR A 675 26.10 -32.46 3.34
N VAL A 676 26.13 -32.85 2.06
CA VAL A 676 25.16 -33.79 1.47
C VAL A 676 25.65 -35.22 1.42
N ARG A 677 26.96 -35.45 1.63
CA ARG A 677 27.60 -36.76 1.56
C ARG A 677 26.96 -37.80 2.48
N ASP A 678 26.58 -37.38 3.68
CA ASP A 678 26.04 -38.25 4.72
C ASP A 678 24.49 -38.33 4.69
N CYS A 679 23.84 -37.85 3.64
CA CYS A 679 22.39 -37.98 3.46
C CYS A 679 22.02 -39.39 2.96
N ASP A 680 20.86 -39.87 3.36
CA ASP A 680 20.35 -41.21 2.99
C ASP A 680 19.97 -41.25 1.50
N GLU A 681 19.48 -40.13 0.96
CA GLU A 681 19.18 -39.93 -0.45
C GLU A 681 19.64 -38.54 -0.90
N ILE A 682 20.15 -38.44 -2.12
CA ILE A 682 20.52 -37.19 -2.78
C ILE A 682 19.69 -37.07 -4.06
N ILE A 683 18.99 -35.95 -4.19
CA ILE A 683 18.15 -35.58 -5.34
C ILE A 683 18.85 -34.45 -6.10
N VAL A 684 19.23 -34.72 -7.34
CA VAL A 684 19.88 -33.73 -8.21
C VAL A 684 18.84 -33.05 -9.08
N MET A 685 18.76 -31.73 -8.99
CA MET A 685 17.84 -30.89 -9.74
C MET A 685 18.55 -30.05 -10.80
N LYS A 686 17.99 -30.03 -12.01
CA LYS A 686 18.44 -29.19 -13.13
C LYS A 686 17.22 -28.58 -13.82
N ALA A 687 17.22 -27.25 -13.94
CA ALA A 687 16.14 -26.49 -14.57
C ALA A 687 14.73 -26.92 -14.10
N GLY A 688 14.53 -27.07 -12.78
CA GLY A 688 13.23 -27.40 -12.20
C GLY A 688 12.85 -28.88 -12.17
N ARG A 689 13.67 -29.75 -12.77
CA ARG A 689 13.40 -31.19 -12.89
C ARG A 689 14.44 -32.01 -12.14
N VAL A 690 14.01 -33.15 -11.63
CA VAL A 690 14.91 -34.16 -11.05
C VAL A 690 15.61 -34.90 -12.19
N VAL A 691 16.95 -34.90 -12.19
CA VAL A 691 17.75 -35.58 -13.22
C VAL A 691 18.41 -36.87 -12.70
N GLU A 692 18.79 -36.91 -11.43
CA GLU A 692 19.46 -38.05 -10.82
C GLU A 692 19.04 -38.22 -9.36
N ARG A 693 19.06 -39.47 -8.88
CA ARG A 693 18.77 -39.85 -7.50
C ARG A 693 19.59 -41.05 -7.05
N GLY A 694 19.99 -41.06 -5.79
CA GLY A 694 20.72 -42.16 -5.18
C GLY A 694 21.53 -41.67 -3.97
N ASN A 695 22.37 -42.53 -3.41
CA ASN A 695 23.35 -42.10 -2.41
C ASN A 695 24.62 -41.52 -3.07
N HIS A 696 25.50 -40.94 -2.25
CA HIS A 696 26.74 -40.32 -2.71
C HIS A 696 27.61 -41.24 -3.60
N ALA A 697 27.76 -42.51 -3.21
CA ALA A 697 28.62 -43.46 -3.92
C ALA A 697 28.01 -43.87 -5.27
N GLU A 698 26.70 -44.11 -5.30
CA GLU A 698 25.94 -44.45 -6.51
C GLU A 698 26.00 -43.32 -7.53
N LEU A 699 25.70 -42.09 -7.11
CA LEU A 699 25.67 -40.93 -7.99
C LEU A 699 27.06 -40.56 -8.54
N LEU A 700 28.13 -40.77 -7.76
CA LEU A 700 29.50 -40.61 -8.25
C LEU A 700 29.86 -41.62 -9.32
N ALA A 701 29.44 -42.88 -9.15
CA ALA A 701 29.71 -43.96 -10.09
C ALA A 701 29.03 -43.72 -11.45
N LEU A 702 27.86 -43.06 -11.46
CA LEU A 702 27.13 -42.70 -12.68
C LEU A 702 27.85 -41.66 -13.55
N LYS A 703 28.82 -40.91 -12.99
CA LYS A 703 29.58 -39.85 -13.69
C LYS A 703 28.70 -38.80 -14.38
N GLY A 704 27.50 -38.58 -13.85
CA GLY A 704 26.51 -37.65 -14.40
C GLY A 704 26.64 -36.21 -13.88
N GLU A 705 25.50 -35.53 -13.75
CA GLU A 705 25.39 -34.15 -13.24
C GLU A 705 25.93 -34.05 -11.80
N TYR A 706 25.63 -35.02 -10.93
CA TYR A 706 26.16 -35.04 -9.57
C TYR A 706 27.70 -35.05 -9.54
N ALA A 707 28.32 -35.92 -10.34
CA ALA A 707 29.78 -36.02 -10.40
C ALA A 707 30.42 -34.76 -10.98
N SER A 708 29.72 -34.03 -11.86
CA SER A 708 30.16 -32.72 -12.36
C SER A 708 30.09 -31.65 -11.27
N LEU A 709 28.99 -31.57 -10.53
CA LEU A 709 28.89 -30.71 -9.34
C LEU A 709 29.97 -31.03 -8.31
N VAL A 710 30.31 -32.32 -8.13
CA VAL A 710 31.37 -32.74 -7.23
C VAL A 710 32.74 -32.21 -7.67
N ARG A 711 33.04 -32.28 -8.97
CA ARG A 711 34.31 -31.79 -9.54
C ARG A 711 34.42 -30.28 -9.48
N GLU A 712 33.34 -29.56 -9.72
CA GLU A 712 33.31 -28.09 -9.66
C GLU A 712 33.47 -27.56 -8.23
N ASN A 713 33.00 -28.31 -7.23
CA ASN A 713 33.11 -27.96 -5.81
C ASN A 713 34.27 -28.68 -5.09
N ALA A 714 35.16 -29.35 -5.83
CA ALA A 714 36.40 -29.89 -5.28
C ALA A 714 37.39 -28.73 -5.06
N PRO A 715 38.04 -28.64 -3.89
CA PRO A 715 38.96 -27.54 -3.55
C PRO A 715 40.19 -27.48 -4.44
#